data_AF-A0A814TUH4-F1
#
_entry.id   AF-A0A814TUH4-F1
#
_cell.length_a   1.000
_cell.length_b   1.000
_cell.length_c   1.000
_cell.angle_alpha   90.00
_cell.angle_beta   90.00
_cell.angle_gamma   90.00
#
_symmetry.space_group_name_H-M   'P 1'
#
loop_
_entity.id
_entity.type
_entity.pdbx_description
1 polymer ?
#
loop_
_entity_poly.entity_id
_entity_poly.type
_entity_poly.pdbx_seq_one_letter_code
_entity_poly.pdbx_strand_id
1 'polypeptide(L)'
;MLESISTDRDERQKINEQWINEHLDSLEDSMQDLDRAIKYLNQKQAEELIFTQQSKSLLEIVKEKPISQSIENNTQTILFESNYNNNNNNQCTWRTSSPMNTTFNTQQLYDSLPFDNQNGGVWLHGFDIQYNTSQWTSNNKLKIILMPHSHCDPGWLNTYEQYFAYSARRILNTMITMLDKNSKYKFIWAEMSFLSLCLPFDNQNGGVWLHGFDIQYNTSQWTSNNKLKIILMPHSHCDPGWLNTYEQYFAYSARRILNTMITMLDKNSKYKFIWAEMSFLSWLNTYEQYFAYSARRILNTMITMLDKNSKYKFIWAEMSFLSLWWDQATYDQRQLLKKLLDNKQLEIVTGGWVMNDEANTHYFGMLDQLIEGHQFIENTFGNITIQSSWANDPFGYSPTMAYLLQGSDIHYVAIQRVHYHIKKALAKEKQLEFFWQQTWDRNISKRIFTHILPFHGYDISYSCGPDPKICCQFDFRRGAKLFAGCPWGINPVSINENNTHERAELLLDQYRKKAQLYRTNVLLIPLGDDFRFISIYEAKLQFNNYDKLFTYINQRADWNTHIQYGTLNDYFEQILQEKSLVEFPSYAGDFFTYADHDDHYWSGYYTSRAFFKRMNRIAESYLRATEILFSIAHAQVLEGKLASYFPKDDLFTKLIMARRNLGVFQHHDGITGTARAHVVNDFGQKLLTVIILSQIVMQQSAAYLLFQNYYSFNNQFLILNQEFETFDTLPIRQFISFNNNNKEKIRMIYIYNPTDQRRIEIVKILLDTYYVRVTSNKQPIETCQIDPKWSNRRSNIMNQNQFELLILIDIEPYSIKEYTIHATTFKQPCPLTEIEYINEKQLPKTSSTPFKMTVINTKGFQIDNRFLSIIFSKNGVLLNVQHKKSDENLRFHTNIIRYGTLKQSDHHSGAYLFIPDGIAQNIPTSNYDLIRIQRGPLISRVYINHELYSLQYKLTNTNGLNDYMLGLSTITHLNMNKDTELALRFSTGIKNGAEFFTDLNGFQMIRRTTYGKLPLQGNVYPMPTMAYIEDNFMRFTILSGQSSGVACLKPGIVDVFLDRRLTRDDGRGLGEGIMDNREIISTFKLLFESRHTIADRTSLTGYPTLLAHHLSIELLYPIHLFHSLNSKIVLNEFNLFLKPLLFPSDYHLVNLRTLNNNDDKKYSASKNVALILRRFAYDCDEYYDRSFHFEKPIFEHFFQVNQIESIEQTSLSLRHIKQKLNITSKLNVPFAEIITYKIRFN
;
A
#
# COMPACT_ATOMS: atom_id res chain seq x y z
N MET A 1 -0.24 12.34 52.07
CA MET A 1 0.80 13.26 51.55
C MET A 1 1.00 14.49 52.45
N LEU A 2 -0.04 15.06 53.08
CA LEU A 2 0.11 16.21 53.99
C LEU A 2 0.46 15.87 55.45
N GLU A 3 0.41 14.61 55.87
CA GLU A 3 0.78 14.19 57.23
C GLU A 3 2.29 14.24 57.52
N SER A 4 3.13 14.34 56.49
CA SER A 4 4.59 14.16 56.59
C SER A 4 5.41 15.45 56.65
N ILE A 5 4.80 16.62 56.90
CA ILE A 5 5.45 17.93 56.66
C ILE A 5 5.68 18.77 57.93
N SER A 6 4.87 18.68 58.99
CA SER A 6 5.17 19.32 60.29
C SER A 6 4.46 18.64 61.46
N THR A 7 5.11 18.62 62.64
CA THR A 7 4.50 18.17 63.90
C THR A 7 3.73 19.28 64.62
N ASP A 8 3.95 20.56 64.28
CA ASP A 8 3.24 21.68 64.89
C ASP A 8 1.79 21.76 64.36
N ARG A 9 0.86 22.21 65.20
CA ARG A 9 -0.57 22.36 64.87
C ARG A 9 -0.87 23.76 64.33
N ASP A 10 -0.21 24.79 64.85
CA ASP A 10 -0.45 26.19 64.44
C ASP A 10 0.18 26.47 63.07
N GLU A 11 1.32 25.83 62.78
CA GLU A 11 1.97 25.89 61.46
C GLU A 11 1.11 25.20 60.39
N ARG A 12 0.49 24.06 60.71
CA ARG A 12 -0.47 23.37 59.82
C ARG A 12 -1.74 24.19 59.59
N GLN A 13 -2.22 24.92 60.58
CA GLN A 13 -3.36 25.81 60.40
C GLN A 13 -3.04 26.98 59.47
N LYS A 14 -1.87 27.62 59.63
CA LYS A 14 -1.41 28.69 58.71
C LYS A 14 -1.22 28.20 57.27
N ILE A 15 -0.65 27.01 57.07
CA ILE A 15 -0.49 26.42 55.73
C ILE A 15 -1.86 26.12 55.09
N ASN A 16 -2.84 25.63 55.86
CA ASN A 16 -4.20 25.44 55.36
C ASN A 16 -4.89 26.77 55.02
N GLU A 17 -4.80 27.79 55.88
CA GLU A 17 -5.39 29.12 55.61
C GLU A 17 -4.75 29.77 54.37
N GLN A 18 -3.43 29.69 54.21
CA GLN A 18 -2.75 30.18 53.02
C GLN A 18 -3.15 29.41 51.75
N TRP A 19 -3.20 28.07 51.81
CA TRP A 19 -3.58 27.25 50.65
C TRP A 19 -5.05 27.46 50.22
N ILE A 20 -5.96 27.66 51.19
CA ILE A 20 -7.36 27.99 50.94
C ILE A 20 -7.49 29.36 50.30
N ASN A 21 -6.80 30.39 50.81
CA ASN A 21 -6.83 31.73 50.24
C ASN A 21 -6.27 31.76 48.81
N GLU A 22 -5.11 31.12 48.55
CA GLU A 22 -4.53 31.02 47.20
C GLU A 22 -5.46 30.29 46.19
N HIS A 23 -6.31 29.36 46.65
CA HIS A 23 -7.31 28.70 45.81
C HIS A 23 -8.62 29.50 45.66
N LEU A 24 -8.99 30.32 46.65
CA LEU A 24 -10.12 31.23 46.56
C LEU A 24 -9.84 32.36 45.57
N ASP A 25 -8.66 32.98 45.62
CA ASP A 25 -8.24 34.03 44.66
C ASP A 25 -8.29 33.50 43.21
N SER A 26 -7.77 32.28 42.99
CA SER A 26 -7.80 31.59 41.68
C SER A 26 -9.22 31.27 41.19
N LEU A 27 -10.15 30.97 42.11
CA LEU A 27 -11.56 30.76 41.78
C LEU A 27 -12.28 32.09 41.50
N GLU A 28 -11.94 33.16 42.21
CA GLU A 28 -12.53 34.48 42.00
C GLU A 28 -12.06 35.09 40.67
N ASP A 29 -10.78 34.96 40.32
CA ASP A 29 -10.25 35.28 38.98
C ASP A 29 -10.94 34.46 37.88
N SER A 30 -11.10 33.15 38.08
CA SER A 30 -11.81 32.28 37.13
C SER A 30 -13.28 32.67 36.97
N MET A 31 -13.94 33.11 38.03
CA MET A 31 -15.31 33.63 37.98
C MET A 31 -15.38 35.00 37.28
N GLN A 32 -14.41 35.88 37.48
CA GLN A 32 -14.32 37.17 36.77
C GLN A 32 -14.03 37.01 35.27
N ASP A 33 -13.22 36.02 34.88
CA ASP A 33 -13.02 35.65 33.47
C ASP A 33 -14.31 35.07 32.87
N LEU A 34 -15.05 34.23 33.62
CA LEU A 34 -16.34 33.70 33.18
C LEU A 34 -17.40 34.81 33.02
N ASP A 35 -17.48 35.75 33.96
CA ASP A 35 -18.43 36.89 33.89
C ASP A 35 -18.05 37.87 32.77
N ARG A 36 -16.76 38.05 32.48
CA ARG A 36 -16.28 38.76 31.27
C ARG A 36 -16.68 38.03 30.00
N ALA A 37 -16.54 36.71 29.93
CA ALA A 37 -16.98 35.91 28.78
C ALA A 37 -18.51 35.96 28.58
N ILE A 38 -19.30 35.91 29.68
CA ILE A 38 -20.76 36.03 29.64
C ILE A 38 -21.19 37.44 29.20
N LYS A 39 -20.55 38.51 29.69
CA LYS A 39 -20.79 39.88 29.19
C LYS A 39 -20.46 40.02 27.71
N TYR A 40 -19.34 39.47 27.26
CA TYR A 40 -18.96 39.47 25.84
C TYR A 40 -19.99 38.72 24.96
N LEU A 41 -20.46 37.55 25.41
CA LEU A 41 -21.49 36.77 24.70
C LEU A 41 -22.84 37.50 24.66
N ASN A 42 -23.28 38.08 25.78
CA ASN A 42 -24.52 38.86 25.85
C ASN A 42 -24.45 40.14 25.00
N GLN A 43 -23.30 40.80 24.94
CA GLN A 43 -23.08 41.97 24.08
C GLN A 43 -23.17 41.59 22.60
N LYS A 44 -22.57 40.46 22.20
CA LYS A 44 -22.67 39.93 20.84
C LYS A 44 -24.10 39.51 20.47
N GLN A 45 -24.85 38.96 21.43
CA GLN A 45 -26.25 38.57 21.25
C GLN A 45 -27.19 39.81 21.15
N ALA A 46 -26.84 40.91 21.82
CA ALA A 46 -27.53 42.20 21.66
C ALA A 46 -27.26 42.85 20.29
N GLU A 47 -26.03 42.73 19.76
CA GLU A 47 -25.67 43.18 18.41
C GLU A 47 -26.45 42.40 17.32
N GLU A 48 -26.63 41.08 17.48
CA GLU A 48 -27.48 40.26 16.58
C GLU A 48 -28.98 40.64 16.67
N LEU A 49 -29.48 41.04 17.85
CA LEU A 49 -30.87 41.53 17.98
C LEU A 49 -31.09 42.87 17.26
N ILE A 50 -30.10 43.77 17.27
CA ILE A 50 -30.17 45.08 16.59
C ILE A 50 -30.20 44.89 15.06
N PHE A 51 -29.41 43.95 14.52
CA PHE A 51 -29.45 43.62 13.09
C PHE A 51 -30.80 43.01 12.66
N THR A 52 -31.50 42.33 13.58
CA THR A 52 -32.81 41.71 13.34
C THR A 52 -33.99 42.72 13.40
N GLN A 53 -33.76 43.95 13.88
CA GLN A 53 -34.78 45.02 13.89
C GLN A 53 -34.70 45.96 12.68
N GLN A 54 -33.59 46.02 11.94
CA GLN A 54 -33.47 46.86 10.73
C GLN A 54 -33.90 46.19 9.42
N SER A 55 -34.22 44.89 9.42
CA SER A 55 -34.71 44.15 8.24
C SER A 55 -36.24 43.97 8.18
N LYS A 56 -37.00 44.74 8.96
CA LYS A 56 -38.48 44.61 9.08
C LYS A 56 -39.30 45.76 8.44
N SER A 57 -38.67 46.66 7.69
CA SER A 57 -39.33 47.86 7.10
C SER A 57 -39.37 47.89 5.56
N LEU A 58 -39.12 46.76 4.88
CA LEU A 58 -39.19 46.64 3.41
C LEU A 58 -40.09 45.47 2.95
N LEU A 59 -41.24 45.29 3.61
CA LEU A 59 -42.23 44.27 3.27
C LEU A 59 -43.69 44.80 3.31
N GLU A 60 -43.88 46.07 2.96
CA GLU A 60 -45.19 46.63 2.58
C GLU A 60 -45.06 47.48 1.31
N ILE A 61 -45.24 46.85 0.15
CA ILE A 61 -45.76 47.39 -1.13
C ILE A 61 -45.83 46.21 -2.13
N VAL A 62 -46.76 46.26 -3.09
CA VAL A 62 -47.14 45.19 -4.03
C VAL A 62 -47.94 44.02 -3.41
N LYS A 63 -49.20 44.32 -3.07
CA LYS A 63 -50.30 43.38 -3.33
C LYS A 63 -50.90 43.65 -4.73
N GLU A 64 -51.57 42.63 -5.25
CA GLU A 64 -52.58 42.63 -6.31
C GLU A 64 -52.21 42.32 -7.78
N LYS A 65 -52.70 41.13 -8.16
CA LYS A 65 -53.46 40.77 -9.38
C LYS A 65 -52.75 40.00 -10.51
N PRO A 66 -53.51 39.10 -11.19
CA PRO A 66 -52.95 37.90 -11.82
C PRO A 66 -53.00 37.96 -13.35
N ILE A 67 -52.10 37.22 -14.02
CA ILE A 67 -52.26 36.87 -15.43
C ILE A 67 -51.97 35.38 -15.60
N SER A 68 -53.00 34.66 -16.05
CA SER A 68 -52.93 33.29 -16.55
C SER A 68 -52.36 33.27 -17.97
N GLN A 69 -51.50 32.30 -18.30
CA GLN A 69 -51.61 31.60 -19.58
C GLN A 69 -50.85 30.26 -19.61
N SER A 70 -51.43 29.33 -20.35
CA SER A 70 -51.02 27.95 -20.58
C SER A 70 -49.90 27.82 -21.61
N ILE A 71 -48.92 26.95 -21.35
CA ILE A 71 -48.20 26.21 -22.40
C ILE A 71 -48.11 24.74 -21.95
N GLU A 72 -48.15 23.84 -22.92
CA GLU A 72 -48.67 22.46 -22.78
C GLU A 72 -47.65 21.41 -22.34
N ASN A 73 -48.18 20.23 -22.01
CA ASN A 73 -47.43 19.02 -21.66
C ASN A 73 -46.42 18.62 -22.74
N ASN A 74 -45.20 18.28 -22.34
CA ASN A 74 -44.31 17.42 -23.11
C ASN A 74 -43.45 16.54 -22.20
N THR A 75 -44.10 15.64 -21.45
CA THR A 75 -43.43 14.49 -20.83
C THR A 75 -43.09 13.44 -21.89
N GLN A 76 -41.98 13.62 -22.60
CA GLN A 76 -41.35 12.52 -23.32
C GLN A 76 -40.62 11.62 -22.33
N THR A 77 -41.32 10.59 -21.85
CA THR A 77 -40.70 9.43 -21.22
C THR A 77 -39.87 8.71 -22.28
N ILE A 78 -38.54 8.87 -22.26
CA ILE A 78 -37.64 8.16 -23.17
C ILE A 78 -37.54 6.70 -22.72
N LEU A 79 -38.51 5.90 -23.14
CA LEU A 79 -38.43 4.45 -23.20
C LEU A 79 -37.48 4.09 -24.35
N PHE A 80 -36.27 3.62 -24.03
CA PHE A 80 -35.43 2.94 -25.01
C PHE A 80 -35.94 1.51 -25.21
N GLU A 81 -36.96 1.35 -26.05
CA GLU A 81 -37.28 0.07 -26.67
C GLU A 81 -37.01 0.10 -28.18
N SER A 82 -36.26 -0.92 -28.63
CA SER A 82 -36.12 -1.44 -30.00
C SER A 82 -36.01 -0.45 -31.18
N ASN A 83 -34.82 -0.44 -31.80
CA ASN A 83 -34.63 -1.09 -33.11
C ASN A 83 -33.18 -0.92 -33.60
N TYR A 84 -32.28 -1.83 -33.18
CA TYR A 84 -31.07 -2.10 -33.95
C TYR A 84 -31.26 -3.43 -34.68
N ASN A 85 -31.38 -3.34 -36.01
CA ASN A 85 -31.35 -4.49 -36.90
C ASN A 85 -30.07 -5.30 -36.71
N ASN A 86 -30.17 -6.61 -36.95
CA ASN A 86 -29.06 -7.57 -37.00
C ASN A 86 -28.06 -7.25 -38.13
N ASN A 87 -27.29 -6.17 -37.99
CA ASN A 87 -26.14 -5.86 -38.84
C ASN A 87 -24.85 -6.25 -38.09
N ASN A 88 -24.21 -7.32 -38.58
CA ASN A 88 -23.03 -7.99 -38.03
C ASN A 88 -21.71 -7.17 -38.09
N ASN A 89 -21.72 -5.93 -37.57
CA ASN A 89 -20.53 -5.06 -37.53
C ASN A 89 -19.87 -4.96 -36.13
N ASN A 90 -20.45 -5.56 -35.09
CA ASN A 90 -19.82 -5.71 -33.77
C ASN A 90 -18.84 -6.90 -33.76
N GLN A 91 -17.88 -6.92 -34.69
CA GLN A 91 -16.80 -7.89 -34.61
C GLN A 91 -15.87 -7.55 -33.45
N CYS A 92 -15.81 -8.44 -32.47
CA CYS A 92 -14.67 -8.51 -31.55
C CYS A 92 -13.42 -8.79 -32.39
N THR A 93 -12.70 -7.72 -32.72
CA THR A 93 -11.57 -7.73 -33.67
C THR A 93 -10.26 -8.15 -33.02
N TRP A 94 -10.25 -8.37 -31.70
CA TRP A 94 -9.05 -8.67 -30.95
C TRP A 94 -8.86 -10.18 -30.74
N ARG A 95 -8.58 -10.88 -31.85
CA ARG A 95 -8.00 -12.23 -31.84
C ARG A 95 -6.64 -12.18 -32.51
N THR A 96 -5.57 -12.11 -31.71
CA THR A 96 -4.18 -12.16 -32.18
C THR A 96 -3.78 -13.59 -32.54
N SER A 97 -4.35 -14.15 -33.61
CA SER A 97 -4.14 -15.52 -34.12
C SER A 97 -2.77 -15.73 -34.81
N SER A 98 -1.69 -15.16 -34.26
CA SER A 98 -0.32 -15.40 -34.74
C SER A 98 0.66 -15.39 -33.58
N PRO A 99 1.60 -16.35 -33.53
CA PRO A 99 2.50 -16.54 -32.40
C PRO A 99 3.38 -15.31 -32.15
N MET A 100 3.75 -15.11 -30.89
CA MET A 100 4.62 -14.00 -30.50
C MET A 100 6.04 -14.19 -31.03
N ASN A 101 6.66 -13.12 -31.53
CA ASN A 101 8.04 -13.16 -32.00
C ASN A 101 9.01 -12.86 -30.83
N THR A 102 9.09 -13.79 -29.88
CA THR A 102 9.99 -13.74 -28.71
C THR A 102 11.01 -14.87 -28.79
N THR A 103 12.23 -14.65 -28.29
CA THR A 103 13.27 -15.69 -28.29
C THR A 103 12.94 -16.81 -27.29
N PHE A 104 12.46 -16.45 -26.10
CA PHE A 104 11.94 -17.38 -25.11
C PHE A 104 10.89 -16.71 -24.19
N ASN A 105 10.16 -17.50 -23.40
CA ASN A 105 9.16 -17.00 -22.45
C ASN A 105 9.14 -17.82 -21.14
N THR A 106 8.42 -17.34 -20.12
CA THR A 106 8.35 -17.98 -18.79
C THR A 106 7.94 -19.45 -18.87
N GLN A 107 6.92 -19.79 -19.66
CA GLN A 107 6.42 -21.16 -19.78
C GLN A 107 7.50 -22.06 -20.39
N GLN A 108 8.21 -21.63 -21.44
CA GLN A 108 9.32 -22.38 -22.04
C GLN A 108 10.50 -22.59 -21.08
N LEU A 109 10.84 -21.59 -20.25
CA LEU A 109 11.85 -21.75 -19.19
C LEU A 109 11.39 -22.79 -18.17
N TYR A 110 10.17 -22.68 -17.65
CA TYR A 110 9.66 -23.60 -16.65
C TYR A 110 9.46 -25.03 -17.21
N ASP A 111 9.08 -25.20 -18.47
CA ASP A 111 8.96 -26.52 -19.11
C ASP A 111 10.33 -27.19 -19.26
N SER A 112 11.33 -26.47 -19.76
CA SER A 112 12.65 -27.02 -20.09
C SER A 112 13.56 -27.29 -18.88
N LEU A 113 13.43 -26.53 -17.79
CA LEU A 113 14.35 -26.63 -16.65
C LEU A 113 14.02 -27.81 -15.71
N PRO A 114 15.02 -28.58 -15.24
CA PRO A 114 14.79 -29.67 -14.29
C PRO A 114 14.53 -29.17 -12.85
N PHE A 115 15.00 -27.95 -12.51
CA PHE A 115 14.97 -27.39 -11.15
C PHE A 115 15.72 -28.22 -10.09
N ASP A 116 16.80 -28.89 -10.48
CA ASP A 116 17.67 -29.59 -9.54
C ASP A 116 18.69 -28.66 -8.85
N ASN A 117 18.89 -28.85 -7.53
CA ASN A 117 19.86 -28.07 -6.75
C ASN A 117 21.23 -28.76 -6.70
N GLN A 118 21.88 -28.88 -7.86
CA GLN A 118 23.27 -29.36 -7.93
C GLN A 118 24.26 -28.30 -7.44
N ASN A 119 25.12 -28.69 -6.49
CA ASN A 119 26.21 -27.86 -5.96
C ASN A 119 27.21 -27.47 -7.08
N GLY A 120 27.31 -26.17 -7.36
CA GLY A 120 28.18 -25.58 -8.38
C GLY A 120 29.59 -25.23 -7.93
N GLY A 121 30.00 -25.59 -6.71
CA GLY A 121 31.31 -25.25 -6.13
C GLY A 121 31.27 -23.92 -5.37
N VAL A 122 32.24 -23.04 -5.62
CA VAL A 122 32.32 -21.72 -4.94
C VAL A 122 31.10 -20.83 -5.26
N TRP A 123 30.57 -20.94 -6.48
CA TRP A 123 29.23 -20.44 -6.81
C TRP A 123 28.22 -21.57 -6.61
N LEU A 124 27.73 -21.70 -5.37
CA LEU A 124 26.92 -22.83 -4.89
C LEU A 124 25.75 -23.21 -5.82
N HIS A 125 25.05 -22.23 -6.39
CA HIS A 125 23.88 -22.44 -7.26
C HIS A 125 24.19 -22.32 -8.76
N GLY A 126 25.46 -22.36 -9.15
CA GLY A 126 25.89 -22.19 -10.54
C GLY A 126 26.72 -23.34 -11.07
N PHE A 127 27.90 -23.00 -11.57
CA PHE A 127 28.91 -23.90 -12.16
C PHE A 127 30.29 -23.22 -12.07
N ASP A 128 31.36 -23.99 -12.20
CA ASP A 128 32.71 -23.44 -12.27
C ASP A 128 32.93 -22.65 -13.57
N ILE A 129 33.40 -21.40 -13.44
CA ILE A 129 33.53 -20.47 -14.57
C ILE A 129 34.99 -20.39 -15.01
N GLN A 130 35.23 -20.82 -16.24
CA GLN A 130 36.52 -20.73 -16.92
C GLN A 130 36.49 -19.66 -18.00
N TYR A 131 37.63 -18.98 -18.24
CA TYR A 131 37.76 -17.94 -19.25
C TYR A 131 39.11 -18.04 -19.99
N ASN A 132 39.15 -17.58 -21.24
CA ASN A 132 40.40 -17.45 -21.99
C ASN A 132 40.96 -16.03 -21.83
N THR A 133 42.19 -15.88 -21.36
CA THR A 133 42.85 -14.56 -21.22
C THR A 133 43.07 -13.86 -22.56
N SER A 134 43.25 -14.61 -23.66
CA SER A 134 43.53 -14.05 -24.98
C SER A 134 42.29 -13.46 -25.69
N GLN A 135 41.08 -13.58 -25.13
CA GLN A 135 39.87 -13.01 -25.73
C GLN A 135 39.81 -11.48 -25.62
N TRP A 136 40.56 -10.91 -24.68
CA TRP A 136 40.72 -9.46 -24.52
C TRP A 136 42.05 -9.01 -25.10
N THR A 137 42.02 -7.98 -25.94
CA THR A 137 43.18 -7.43 -26.66
C THR A 137 43.28 -5.92 -26.46
N SER A 138 44.35 -5.29 -26.93
CA SER A 138 44.54 -3.83 -26.84
C SER A 138 43.37 -3.04 -27.45
N ASN A 139 42.74 -3.62 -28.48
CA ASN A 139 41.65 -3.02 -29.25
C ASN A 139 40.26 -3.51 -28.79
N ASN A 140 40.21 -4.54 -27.95
CA ASN A 140 38.98 -5.16 -27.44
C ASN A 140 39.16 -5.49 -25.94
N LYS A 141 39.20 -4.43 -25.12
CA LYS A 141 39.45 -4.53 -23.68
C LYS A 141 38.18 -4.89 -22.90
N LEU A 142 38.32 -5.59 -21.78
CA LEU A 142 37.26 -5.72 -20.78
C LEU A 142 37.05 -4.35 -20.10
N LYS A 143 35.86 -3.75 -20.26
CA LYS A 143 35.45 -2.50 -19.60
C LYS A 143 34.66 -2.83 -18.34
N ILE A 144 35.09 -2.32 -17.20
CA ILE A 144 34.50 -2.62 -15.89
C ILE A 144 33.95 -1.33 -15.28
N ILE A 145 32.65 -1.32 -15.02
CA ILE A 145 31.91 -0.21 -14.43
C ILE A 145 31.58 -0.58 -12.98
N LEU A 146 32.34 -0.02 -12.04
CA LEU A 146 32.04 -0.15 -10.61
C LEU A 146 30.99 0.91 -10.25
N MET A 147 29.84 0.48 -9.71
CA MET A 147 28.68 1.33 -9.46
C MET A 147 28.36 1.38 -7.95
N PRO A 148 28.88 2.39 -7.22
CA PRO A 148 28.54 2.61 -5.82
C PRO A 148 27.05 2.89 -5.60
N HIS A 149 26.44 2.19 -4.65
CA HIS A 149 25.03 2.39 -4.26
C HIS A 149 24.82 2.15 -2.75
N SER A 150 23.67 2.56 -2.24
CA SER A 150 23.16 2.08 -0.95
C SER A 150 21.71 1.69 -1.14
N HIS A 151 21.34 0.48 -0.72
CA HIS A 151 19.94 0.15 -0.54
C HIS A 151 19.42 0.82 0.74
N CYS A 152 18.22 1.39 0.71
CA CYS A 152 17.67 2.17 1.83
C CYS A 152 16.16 1.92 1.97
N ASP A 153 15.78 0.99 2.83
CA ASP A 153 14.38 0.63 3.05
C ASP A 153 13.57 1.75 3.71
N PRO A 154 12.43 2.16 3.12
CA PRO A 154 11.42 3.01 3.74
C PRO A 154 10.70 2.41 4.97
N GLY A 155 11.26 1.38 5.60
CA GLY A 155 10.80 0.75 6.85
C GLY A 155 10.87 -0.78 6.80
N TRP A 156 11.71 -1.40 7.63
CA TRP A 156 11.90 -2.87 7.64
C TRP A 156 12.07 -3.49 9.05
N LEU A 157 13.21 -3.28 9.72
CA LEU A 157 13.66 -4.01 10.93
C LEU A 157 13.65 -3.27 12.28
N ASN A 158 14.06 -2.00 12.33
CA ASN A 158 15.08 -1.62 13.34
C ASN A 158 14.78 -1.92 14.84
N THR A 159 15.77 -2.57 15.49
CA THR A 159 15.64 -3.15 16.84
C THR A 159 16.36 -2.37 17.95
N TYR A 160 16.09 -2.76 19.20
CA TYR A 160 16.79 -2.30 20.40
C TYR A 160 18.31 -2.56 20.34
N GLU A 161 18.73 -3.74 19.87
CA GLU A 161 20.13 -4.17 19.75
C GLU A 161 20.89 -3.38 18.67
N GLN A 162 20.22 -2.96 17.61
CA GLN A 162 20.82 -2.10 16.59
C GLN A 162 21.02 -0.66 17.12
N TYR A 163 20.07 -0.15 17.92
CA TYR A 163 20.24 1.12 18.63
C TYR A 163 21.42 1.06 19.62
N PHE A 164 21.62 -0.08 20.29
CA PHE A 164 22.82 -0.34 21.09
C PHE A 164 24.09 -0.29 20.22
N ALA A 165 24.17 -1.11 19.18
CA ALA A 165 25.37 -1.28 18.37
C ALA A 165 25.81 0.01 17.66
N TYR A 166 24.86 0.78 17.12
CA TYR A 166 25.16 1.96 16.29
C TYR A 166 25.20 3.29 17.06
N SER A 167 24.47 3.40 18.19
CA SER A 167 24.36 4.65 18.95
C SER A 167 24.89 4.50 20.37
N ALA A 168 24.23 3.72 21.24
CA ALA A 168 24.56 3.69 22.67
C ALA A 168 26.00 3.21 22.94
N ARG A 169 26.45 2.13 22.29
CA ARG A 169 27.83 1.61 22.43
C ARG A 169 28.88 2.60 21.94
N ARG A 170 28.58 3.43 20.93
CA ARG A 170 29.50 4.49 20.47
C ARG A 170 29.57 5.64 21.47
N ILE A 171 28.44 6.03 22.06
CA ILE A 171 28.40 7.04 23.14
C ILE A 171 29.21 6.52 24.34
N LEU A 172 28.94 5.31 24.81
CA LEU A 172 29.64 4.68 25.93
C LEU A 172 31.16 4.59 25.70
N ASN A 173 31.60 4.03 24.57
CA ASN A 173 33.04 3.92 24.24
C ASN A 173 33.73 5.29 24.13
N THR A 174 33.06 6.28 23.53
CA THR A 174 33.59 7.65 23.41
C THR A 174 33.69 8.32 24.78
N MET A 175 32.67 8.15 25.63
CA MET A 175 32.66 8.73 26.97
C MET A 175 33.69 8.08 27.88
N ILE A 176 33.87 6.75 27.84
CA ILE A 176 34.99 6.07 28.53
C ILE A 176 36.32 6.68 28.11
N THR A 177 36.56 6.83 26.80
CA THR A 177 37.80 7.42 26.26
C THR A 177 38.01 8.88 26.69
N MET A 178 36.93 9.67 26.88
CA MET A 178 37.02 11.07 27.30
C MET A 178 37.16 11.22 28.83
N LEU A 179 36.53 10.34 29.61
CA LEU A 179 36.64 10.32 31.08
C LEU A 179 38.05 9.89 31.52
N ASP A 180 38.64 8.91 30.83
CA ASP A 180 40.03 8.46 31.02
C ASP A 180 41.02 9.60 30.75
N LYS A 181 40.84 10.33 29.64
CA LYS A 181 41.67 11.49 29.28
C LYS A 181 41.49 12.70 30.21
N ASN A 182 40.40 12.81 30.96
CA ASN A 182 40.15 13.95 31.83
C ASN A 182 39.28 13.60 33.04
N SER A 183 39.93 13.39 34.18
CA SER A 183 39.31 13.06 35.47
C SER A 183 38.31 14.10 35.99
N LYS A 184 38.28 15.33 35.44
CA LYS A 184 37.27 16.36 35.76
C LYS A 184 35.93 16.15 35.06
N TYR A 185 35.89 15.42 33.94
CA TYR A 185 34.63 15.09 33.27
C TYR A 185 33.80 14.12 34.11
N LYS A 186 32.48 14.23 33.97
CA LYS A 186 31.48 13.40 34.65
C LYS A 186 30.40 13.06 33.63
N PHE A 187 29.90 11.83 33.69
CA PHE A 187 28.93 11.28 32.75
C PHE A 187 27.88 10.53 33.55
N ILE A 188 26.61 10.70 33.17
CA ILE A 188 25.47 10.02 33.78
C ILE A 188 24.81 9.21 32.67
N TRP A 189 24.52 7.95 32.96
CA TRP A 189 23.85 7.02 32.06
C TRP A 189 22.71 6.34 32.82
N ALA A 190 21.51 6.37 32.25
CA ALA A 190 20.30 5.86 32.91
C ALA A 190 19.76 4.55 32.31
N GLU A 191 19.98 4.31 31.01
CA GLU A 191 19.45 3.13 30.33
C GLU A 191 20.32 1.89 30.61
N MET A 192 20.14 1.32 31.79
CA MET A 192 20.94 0.23 32.35
C MET A 192 20.90 -1.05 31.50
N SER A 193 19.81 -1.25 30.75
CA SER A 193 19.65 -2.34 29.78
C SER A 193 20.76 -2.33 28.71
N PHE A 194 21.23 -1.15 28.28
CA PHE A 194 22.37 -1.07 27.34
C PHE A 194 23.72 -1.30 28.03
N LEU A 195 23.85 -0.92 29.31
CA LEU A 195 25.11 -1.11 30.03
C LEU A 195 25.34 -2.59 30.40
N SER A 196 24.27 -3.36 30.61
CA SER A 196 24.36 -4.79 30.93
C SER A 196 24.96 -5.61 29.78
N LEU A 197 24.78 -5.17 28.54
CA LEU A 197 25.40 -5.76 27.34
C LEU A 197 26.92 -5.49 27.24
N CYS A 198 27.48 -4.64 28.09
CA CYS A 198 28.92 -4.32 28.14
C CYS A 198 29.68 -5.00 29.28
N LEU A 199 29.01 -5.63 30.25
CA LEU A 199 29.61 -6.08 31.50
C LEU A 199 29.35 -7.57 31.75
N PRO A 200 30.39 -8.39 32.04
CA PRO A 200 30.19 -9.73 32.58
C PRO A 200 29.68 -9.60 34.03
N PHE A 201 28.50 -10.15 34.31
CA PHE A 201 27.88 -10.11 35.64
C PHE A 201 28.37 -11.25 36.54
N ASP A 202 29.45 -10.99 37.29
CA ASP A 202 29.80 -11.75 38.49
C ASP A 202 29.38 -10.97 39.74
N ASN A 203 28.22 -11.33 40.29
CA ASN A 203 27.55 -10.54 41.35
C ASN A 203 27.97 -11.06 42.75
N GLN A 204 29.04 -10.51 43.32
CA GLN A 204 29.42 -10.80 44.72
C GLN A 204 28.61 -9.95 45.71
N ASN A 205 28.20 -10.59 46.82
CA ASN A 205 27.34 -9.97 47.83
C ASN A 205 28.15 -9.02 48.74
N GLY A 206 27.81 -7.74 48.72
CA GLY A 206 28.52 -6.65 49.40
C GLY A 206 28.17 -6.43 50.88
N GLY A 207 27.38 -7.31 51.50
CA GLY A 207 26.93 -7.14 52.88
C GLY A 207 25.73 -6.18 52.98
N VAL A 208 25.87 -5.07 53.72
CA VAL A 208 24.77 -4.11 53.94
C VAL A 208 24.33 -3.44 52.62
N TRP A 209 25.27 -3.24 51.70
CA TRP A 209 24.99 -2.89 50.31
C TRP A 209 24.98 -4.17 49.47
N LEU A 210 23.79 -4.76 49.28
CA LEU A 210 23.59 -6.05 48.61
C LEU A 210 24.22 -6.14 47.21
N HIS A 211 24.45 -5.01 46.54
CA HIS A 211 25.17 -4.87 45.27
C HIS A 211 26.20 -3.73 45.35
N GLY A 212 27.26 -3.90 46.15
CA GLY A 212 28.30 -2.88 46.34
C GLY A 212 29.50 -3.36 47.15
N PHE A 213 30.27 -2.42 47.69
CA PHE A 213 31.36 -2.66 48.65
C PHE A 213 31.24 -1.66 49.81
N ASP A 214 31.69 -2.05 51.00
CA ASP A 214 31.59 -1.21 52.19
C ASP A 214 32.43 0.07 52.05
N ILE A 215 31.76 1.23 52.03
CA ILE A 215 32.40 2.54 51.89
C ILE A 215 32.82 3.05 53.27
N GLN A 216 34.08 2.85 53.64
CA GLN A 216 34.68 3.54 54.77
C GLN A 216 35.11 4.96 54.36
N TYR A 217 34.69 5.96 55.15
CA TYR A 217 35.07 7.36 54.94
C TYR A 217 35.65 7.95 56.23
N ASN A 218 36.60 8.88 56.07
CA ASN A 218 37.28 9.54 57.18
C ASN A 218 36.78 10.99 57.30
N THR A 219 36.10 11.31 58.40
CA THR A 219 35.49 12.63 58.65
C THR A 219 36.49 13.79 58.71
N SER A 220 37.78 13.51 58.95
CA SER A 220 38.84 14.53 58.91
C SER A 220 39.16 15.07 57.51
N GLN A 221 38.63 14.48 56.44
CA GLN A 221 38.84 14.93 55.06
C GLN A 221 38.09 16.23 54.70
N TRP A 222 37.05 16.60 55.47
CA TRP A 222 36.18 17.75 55.19
C TRP A 222 36.52 18.94 56.10
N THR A 223 37.56 19.68 55.74
CA THR A 223 38.01 20.87 56.48
C THR A 223 37.27 22.14 56.05
N SER A 224 37.43 23.23 56.79
CA SER A 224 36.88 24.56 56.44
C SER A 224 37.31 25.05 55.04
N ASN A 225 38.51 24.66 54.59
CA ASN A 225 39.07 24.97 53.27
C ASN A 225 38.72 23.94 52.19
N ASN A 226 38.20 22.76 52.56
CA ASN A 226 37.81 21.70 51.62
C ASN A 226 36.43 21.13 51.98
N LYS A 227 35.41 21.99 51.91
CA LYS A 227 34.03 21.68 52.29
C LYS A 227 33.42 20.64 51.35
N LEU A 228 32.72 19.65 51.91
CA LEU A 228 31.90 18.70 51.16
C LEU A 228 30.87 19.46 50.31
N LYS A 229 30.95 19.31 48.98
CA LYS A 229 29.95 19.86 48.06
C LYS A 229 28.84 18.82 47.84
N ILE A 230 27.72 19.02 48.51
CA ILE A 230 26.49 18.26 48.27
C ILE A 230 25.79 18.86 47.04
N ILE A 231 25.68 18.07 45.97
CA ILE A 231 24.90 18.44 44.79
C ILE A 231 23.58 17.66 44.85
N LEU A 232 22.50 18.36 45.21
CA LEU A 232 21.16 17.80 45.14
C LEU A 232 20.75 17.72 43.66
N MET A 233 20.38 16.52 43.20
CA MET A 233 19.88 16.27 41.85
C MET A 233 18.42 15.79 41.94
N PRO A 234 17.43 16.70 41.86
CA PRO A 234 16.03 16.32 41.76
C PRO A 234 15.80 15.51 40.49
N HIS A 235 15.15 14.36 40.64
CA HIS A 235 14.69 13.50 39.55
C HIS A 235 13.31 12.96 39.91
N SER A 236 12.58 12.49 38.89
CA SER A 236 11.32 11.77 39.09
C SER A 236 11.37 10.53 38.21
N HIS A 237 11.49 9.37 38.82
CA HIS A 237 11.48 8.11 38.08
C HIS A 237 10.10 7.89 37.47
N CYS A 238 10.06 7.64 36.15
CA CYS A 238 8.82 7.47 35.40
C CYS A 238 8.90 6.20 34.56
N ASP A 239 8.32 5.10 35.06
CA ASP A 239 8.31 3.83 34.33
C ASP A 239 7.53 3.93 33.01
N PRO A 240 8.09 3.48 31.87
CA PRO A 240 7.40 3.39 30.59
C PRO A 240 6.45 2.17 30.52
N GLY A 241 5.61 2.01 31.54
CA GLY A 241 4.76 0.85 31.77
C GLY A 241 5.21 0.06 33.00
N TRP A 242 4.32 -0.06 33.99
CA TRP A 242 4.53 -0.86 35.21
C TRP A 242 3.17 -1.23 35.85
N LEU A 243 2.56 -0.32 36.62
CA LEU A 243 1.20 -0.50 37.17
C LEU A 243 0.11 0.01 36.21
N ASN A 244 0.44 1.02 35.39
CA ASN A 244 -0.36 1.48 34.26
C ASN A 244 0.36 1.18 32.94
N THR A 245 -0.33 1.31 31.81
CA THR A 245 0.31 1.27 30.48
C THR A 245 1.18 2.49 30.23
N TYR A 246 2.06 2.40 29.23
CA TYR A 246 2.89 3.50 28.76
C TYR A 246 2.06 4.76 28.44
N GLU A 247 0.96 4.61 27.68
CA GLU A 247 0.08 5.70 27.27
C GLU A 247 -0.59 6.38 28.47
N GLN A 248 -0.99 5.60 29.47
CA GLN A 248 -1.62 6.09 30.70
C GLN A 248 -0.61 6.87 31.56
N TYR A 249 0.61 6.35 31.76
CA TYR A 249 1.66 7.10 32.47
C TYR A 249 2.03 8.40 31.74
N PHE A 250 2.06 8.40 30.41
CA PHE A 250 2.29 9.62 29.63
C PHE A 250 1.18 10.65 29.83
N ALA A 251 -0.08 10.22 29.67
CA ALA A 251 -1.26 11.08 29.73
C ALA A 251 -1.48 11.72 31.12
N TYR A 252 -1.32 10.94 32.20
CA TYR A 252 -1.66 11.40 33.55
C TYR A 252 -0.48 11.96 34.36
N SER A 253 0.76 11.53 34.06
CA SER A 253 1.93 11.88 34.88
C SER A 253 3.03 12.57 34.07
N ALA A 254 3.65 11.88 33.10
CA ALA A 254 4.86 12.38 32.44
C ALA A 254 4.63 13.71 31.72
N ARG A 255 3.52 13.85 30.97
CA ARG A 255 3.16 15.12 30.30
C ARG A 255 3.00 16.28 31.29
N ARG A 256 2.40 16.03 32.47
CA ARG A 256 2.21 17.07 33.49
C ARG A 256 3.55 17.48 34.12
N ILE A 257 4.40 16.50 34.45
CA ILE A 257 5.75 16.73 34.99
C ILE A 257 6.59 17.55 34.00
N LEU A 258 6.63 17.15 32.72
CA LEU A 258 7.37 17.84 31.68
C LEU A 258 6.87 19.29 31.47
N ASN A 259 5.55 19.49 31.37
CA ASN A 259 4.97 20.84 31.22
C ASN A 259 5.34 21.75 32.42
N THR A 260 5.15 21.29 33.65
CA THR A 260 5.50 22.05 34.85
C THR A 260 7.00 22.37 34.90
N MET A 261 7.87 21.41 34.55
CA MET A 261 9.31 21.64 34.54
C MET A 261 9.74 22.64 33.45
N ILE A 262 9.15 22.61 32.25
CA ILE A 262 9.40 23.62 31.22
C ILE A 262 9.04 25.01 31.75
N THR A 263 7.86 25.20 32.34
CA THR A 263 7.45 26.49 32.94
C THR A 263 8.39 26.94 34.07
N MET A 264 8.90 26.03 34.89
CA MET A 264 9.80 26.37 36.00
C MET A 264 11.24 26.67 35.55
N LEU A 265 11.73 26.03 34.48
CA LEU A 265 13.02 26.31 33.87
C LEU A 265 13.02 27.66 33.15
N ASP A 266 11.92 28.01 32.48
CA ASP A 266 11.71 29.30 31.82
C ASP A 266 11.66 30.45 32.85
N LYS A 267 10.94 30.26 33.96
CA LYS A 267 10.89 31.22 35.09
C LYS A 267 12.22 31.39 35.83
N ASN A 268 13.15 30.42 35.78
CA ASN A 268 14.42 30.51 36.49
C ASN A 268 15.57 29.77 35.79
N SER A 269 16.39 30.53 35.07
CA SER A 269 17.56 30.05 34.32
C SER A 269 18.65 29.35 35.17
N LYS A 270 18.62 29.48 36.51
CA LYS A 270 19.52 28.73 37.41
C LYS A 270 19.07 27.29 37.64
N TYR A 271 17.79 26.96 37.46
CA TYR A 271 17.30 25.59 37.60
C TYR A 271 17.84 24.69 36.48
N LYS A 272 18.01 23.42 36.80
CA LYS A 272 18.50 22.38 35.90
C LYS A 272 17.63 21.15 36.14
N PHE A 273 17.16 20.55 35.05
CA PHE A 273 16.31 19.37 35.07
C PHE A 273 16.98 18.28 34.26
N ILE A 274 16.85 17.04 34.74
CA ILE A 274 17.37 15.85 34.06
C ILE A 274 16.18 14.93 33.86
N TRP A 275 15.89 14.63 32.60
CA TRP A 275 14.93 13.60 32.20
C TRP A 275 15.72 12.42 31.62
N ALA A 276 15.46 11.21 32.09
CA ALA A 276 16.24 10.03 31.76
C ALA A 276 15.48 9.06 30.84
N GLU A 277 14.16 8.98 31.01
CA GLU A 277 13.29 8.00 30.36
C GLU A 277 12.93 8.46 28.95
N MET A 278 13.88 8.28 28.03
CA MET A 278 13.80 8.74 26.65
C MET A 278 12.62 8.15 25.88
N SER A 279 12.10 6.98 26.27
CA SER A 279 10.90 6.37 25.69
C SER A 279 9.71 7.32 25.60
N PHE A 280 9.44 8.13 26.63
CA PHE A 280 8.37 9.15 26.62
C PHE A 280 8.62 10.34 25.66
N LEU A 281 9.79 10.36 25.01
CA LEU A 281 10.23 11.36 24.02
C LEU A 281 10.69 10.69 22.69
N SER A 282 10.83 9.37 22.65
CA SER A 282 11.29 8.56 21.52
C SER A 282 10.23 7.55 21.12
N TRP A 283 9.53 7.86 20.05
CA TRP A 283 8.63 6.93 19.39
C TRP A 283 9.43 5.75 18.81
N LEU A 284 8.81 4.58 18.65
CA LEU A 284 9.43 3.38 18.06
C LEU A 284 9.92 3.67 16.61
N ASN A 285 10.95 2.97 16.13
CA ASN A 285 11.67 3.33 14.88
C ASN A 285 10.78 3.26 13.62
N THR A 286 10.30 4.40 13.11
CA THR A 286 9.47 4.51 11.89
C THR A 286 10.28 4.86 10.62
N TYR A 287 9.59 4.96 9.48
CA TYR A 287 10.10 5.53 8.22
C TYR A 287 10.90 6.84 8.44
N GLU A 288 10.37 7.77 9.24
CA GLU A 288 11.02 9.05 9.56
C GLU A 288 12.33 8.89 10.35
N GLN A 289 12.49 7.79 11.10
CA GLN A 289 13.70 7.50 11.86
C GLN A 289 14.76 6.79 11.02
N TYR A 290 14.37 5.90 10.10
CA TYR A 290 15.25 5.38 9.04
C TYR A 290 15.90 6.51 8.25
N PHE A 291 15.11 7.54 7.92
CA PHE A 291 15.63 8.78 7.36
C PHE A 291 16.63 9.46 8.30
N ALA A 292 16.24 9.74 9.55
CA ALA A 292 17.04 10.52 10.50
C ALA A 292 18.41 9.91 10.85
N TYR A 293 18.47 8.58 11.01
CA TYR A 293 19.66 7.83 11.45
C TYR A 293 20.52 7.26 10.31
N SER A 294 19.91 6.93 9.16
CA SER A 294 20.60 6.28 8.03
C SER A 294 20.57 7.14 6.76
N ALA A 295 19.44 7.23 6.05
CA ALA A 295 19.41 7.81 4.70
C ALA A 295 19.93 9.26 4.64
N ARG A 296 19.58 10.11 5.62
CA ARG A 296 20.10 11.48 5.73
C ARG A 296 21.62 11.53 5.88
N ARG A 297 22.21 10.58 6.61
CA ARG A 297 23.67 10.49 6.83
C ARG A 297 24.40 9.93 5.61
N ILE A 298 23.77 9.03 4.87
CA ILE A 298 24.29 8.49 3.60
C ILE A 298 24.33 9.61 2.56
N LEU A 299 23.22 10.32 2.35
CA LEU A 299 23.14 11.47 1.44
C LEU A 299 24.16 12.55 1.80
N ASN A 300 24.23 12.98 3.07
CA ASN A 300 25.23 13.96 3.52
C ASN A 300 26.68 13.48 3.28
N THR A 301 26.97 12.20 3.51
CA THR A 301 28.29 11.61 3.27
C THR A 301 28.63 11.60 1.79
N MET A 302 27.73 11.09 0.94
CA MET A 302 27.99 10.92 -0.48
C MET A 302 28.07 12.25 -1.22
N ILE A 303 27.18 13.20 -0.93
CA ILE A 303 27.29 14.58 -1.47
C ILE A 303 28.65 15.19 -1.13
N THR A 304 29.13 15.02 0.12
CA THR A 304 30.45 15.50 0.57
C THR A 304 31.63 14.77 -0.10
N MET A 305 31.47 13.50 -0.46
CA MET A 305 32.52 12.68 -1.07
C MET A 305 32.61 12.89 -2.58
N LEU A 306 31.47 13.00 -3.27
CA LEU A 306 31.40 13.25 -4.71
C LEU A 306 31.99 14.63 -5.07
N ASP A 307 31.67 15.68 -4.31
CA ASP A 307 32.22 17.03 -4.54
C ASP A 307 33.76 17.09 -4.44
N LYS A 308 34.36 16.21 -3.62
CA LYS A 308 35.82 16.15 -3.40
C LYS A 308 36.59 15.46 -4.52
N ASN A 309 35.93 14.66 -5.36
CA ASN A 309 36.58 13.97 -6.46
C ASN A 309 35.57 13.70 -7.59
N SER A 310 35.73 14.40 -8.70
CA SER A 310 34.87 14.31 -9.88
C SER A 310 34.81 12.91 -10.52
N LYS A 311 35.76 12.02 -10.18
CA LYS A 311 35.74 10.61 -10.63
C LYS A 311 34.75 9.74 -9.87
N TYR A 312 34.36 10.11 -8.66
CA TYR A 312 33.44 9.28 -7.87
C TYR A 312 32.03 9.40 -8.41
N LYS A 313 31.33 8.25 -8.47
CA LYS A 313 29.94 8.11 -8.90
C LYS A 313 29.09 7.49 -7.80
N PHE A 314 27.79 7.72 -7.83
CA PHE A 314 26.80 7.08 -6.94
C PHE A 314 25.43 7.02 -7.64
N ILE A 315 24.60 6.04 -7.27
CA ILE A 315 23.19 5.98 -7.67
C ILE A 315 22.26 6.11 -6.46
N TRP A 316 21.06 6.68 -6.66
CA TRP A 316 20.01 6.77 -5.64
C TRP A 316 18.62 6.48 -6.22
N ALA A 317 17.80 5.69 -5.52
CA ALA A 317 16.51 5.23 -6.03
C ALA A 317 15.30 5.82 -5.30
N GLU A 318 15.32 5.91 -3.97
CA GLU A 318 14.13 6.16 -3.16
C GLU A 318 13.87 7.68 -3.01
N MET A 319 12.94 8.22 -3.81
CA MET A 319 12.63 9.66 -3.79
C MET A 319 11.95 10.11 -2.50
N SER A 320 11.27 9.21 -1.78
CA SER A 320 10.69 9.46 -0.46
C SER A 320 11.73 10.02 0.53
N PHE A 321 12.87 9.32 0.69
CA PHE A 321 13.99 9.79 1.52
C PHE A 321 14.70 11.01 0.95
N LEU A 322 14.81 11.14 -0.38
CA LEU A 322 15.43 12.33 -0.99
C LEU A 322 14.57 13.58 -0.76
N SER A 323 13.24 13.47 -0.77
CA SER A 323 12.32 14.56 -0.43
C SER A 323 12.46 14.98 1.04
N LEU A 324 12.57 14.03 1.98
CA LEU A 324 12.82 14.35 3.38
C LEU A 324 14.19 15.01 3.58
N TRP A 325 15.22 14.56 2.84
CA TRP A 325 16.54 15.19 2.87
C TRP A 325 16.48 16.61 2.34
N TRP A 326 15.85 16.81 1.18
CA TRP A 326 15.73 18.11 0.53
C TRP A 326 15.07 19.13 1.44
N ASP A 327 13.98 18.75 2.11
CA ASP A 327 13.26 19.58 3.07
C ASP A 327 14.14 20.08 4.23
N GLN A 328 15.08 19.26 4.71
CA GLN A 328 16.00 19.62 5.81
C GLN A 328 17.35 20.21 5.36
N ALA A 329 17.71 20.07 4.08
CA ALA A 329 19.00 20.51 3.55
C ALA A 329 19.13 22.04 3.51
N THR A 330 20.33 22.54 3.79
CA THR A 330 20.65 23.98 3.62
C THR A 330 20.65 24.38 2.15
N TYR A 331 20.56 25.68 1.86
CA TYR A 331 20.66 26.19 0.49
C TYR A 331 21.92 25.68 -0.24
N ASP A 332 23.10 25.75 0.40
CA ASP A 332 24.35 25.30 -0.20
C ASP A 332 24.36 23.78 -0.48
N GLN A 333 23.80 22.97 0.43
CA GLN A 333 23.64 21.53 0.22
C GLN A 333 22.72 21.24 -0.96
N ARG A 334 21.61 21.98 -1.10
CA ARG A 334 20.66 21.88 -2.21
C ARG A 334 21.29 22.24 -3.55
N GLN A 335 22.08 23.31 -3.61
CA GLN A 335 22.81 23.69 -4.83
C GLN A 335 23.93 22.68 -5.16
N LEU A 336 24.61 22.14 -4.15
CA LEU A 336 25.62 21.11 -4.36
C LEU A 336 25.00 19.81 -4.90
N LEU A 337 23.85 19.38 -4.37
CA LEU A 337 23.13 18.23 -4.92
C LEU A 337 22.77 18.45 -6.40
N LYS A 338 22.26 19.64 -6.76
CA LYS A 338 21.95 19.99 -8.16
C LYS A 338 23.18 19.88 -9.06
N LYS A 339 24.30 20.51 -8.68
CA LYS A 339 25.60 20.41 -9.38
C LYS A 339 26.04 18.95 -9.60
N LEU A 340 25.85 18.08 -8.60
CA LEU A 340 26.24 16.66 -8.67
C LEU A 340 25.32 15.80 -9.57
N LEU A 341 24.07 16.22 -9.75
CA LEU A 341 23.14 15.63 -10.71
C LEU A 341 23.46 16.12 -12.13
N ASP A 342 23.65 17.43 -12.30
CA ASP A 342 23.96 18.07 -13.59
C ASP A 342 25.28 17.55 -14.20
N ASN A 343 26.29 17.32 -13.37
CA ASN A 343 27.58 16.77 -13.80
C ASN A 343 27.62 15.23 -13.87
N LYS A 344 26.48 14.55 -13.67
CA LYS A 344 26.31 13.09 -13.69
C LYS A 344 27.22 12.33 -12.70
N GLN A 345 27.61 12.94 -11.58
CA GLN A 345 28.27 12.20 -10.49
C GLN A 345 27.27 11.42 -9.62
N LEU A 346 26.07 11.96 -9.46
CA LEU A 346 24.93 11.27 -8.89
C LEU A 346 23.90 10.99 -10.00
N GLU A 347 23.46 9.75 -10.14
CA GLU A 347 22.30 9.40 -10.98
C GLU A 347 21.10 9.06 -10.10
N ILE A 348 19.94 9.62 -10.43
CA ILE A 348 18.65 9.13 -9.92
C ILE A 348 18.20 7.98 -10.83
N VAL A 349 18.10 6.78 -10.26
CA VAL A 349 17.64 5.57 -10.95
C VAL A 349 16.19 5.28 -10.55
N THR A 350 15.38 4.79 -11.48
CA THR A 350 13.92 4.56 -11.34
C THR A 350 13.08 5.82 -11.12
N GLY A 351 13.44 6.69 -10.18
CA GLY A 351 12.74 7.94 -9.88
C GLY A 351 11.41 7.80 -9.12
N GLY A 352 11.04 6.59 -8.72
CA GLY A 352 9.84 6.32 -7.91
C GLY A 352 9.94 6.86 -6.48
N TRP A 353 8.79 7.08 -5.84
CA TRP A 353 8.73 7.39 -4.42
C TRP A 353 9.38 6.29 -3.57
N VAL A 354 9.20 5.03 -3.96
CA VAL A 354 9.83 3.84 -3.37
C VAL A 354 10.21 2.82 -4.45
N MET A 355 11.09 1.88 -4.09
CA MET A 355 11.20 0.61 -4.81
C MET A 355 10.03 -0.28 -4.38
N ASN A 356 8.98 -0.34 -5.20
CA ASN A 356 7.74 -1.03 -4.85
C ASN A 356 7.84 -2.56 -4.96
N ASP A 357 7.01 -3.29 -4.22
CA ASP A 357 6.73 -4.71 -4.51
C ASP A 357 6.12 -4.86 -5.92
N GLU A 358 6.42 -5.96 -6.59
CA GLU A 358 5.92 -6.27 -7.93
C GLU A 358 4.92 -7.44 -7.92
N ALA A 359 4.69 -8.10 -6.78
CA ALA A 359 3.66 -9.13 -6.64
C ALA A 359 2.31 -8.54 -6.22
N ASN A 360 2.20 -7.97 -5.03
CA ASN A 360 0.91 -7.64 -4.37
C ASN A 360 0.35 -6.26 -4.74
N THR A 361 1.19 -5.38 -5.27
CA THR A 361 0.80 -4.02 -5.69
C THR A 361 -0.18 -4.07 -6.84
N HIS A 362 -1.11 -3.13 -6.85
CA HIS A 362 -1.99 -2.90 -8.00
C HIS A 362 -1.36 -1.84 -8.90
N TYR A 363 -1.55 -1.92 -10.21
CA TYR A 363 -0.92 -1.03 -11.18
C TYR A 363 -1.26 0.45 -10.94
N PHE A 364 -2.41 0.76 -10.31
CA PHE A 364 -2.73 2.09 -9.79
C PHE A 364 -1.65 2.58 -8.80
N GLY A 365 -1.37 1.82 -7.74
CA GLY A 365 -0.36 2.18 -6.74
C GLY A 365 1.06 2.23 -7.30
N MET A 366 1.40 1.32 -8.23
CA MET A 366 2.69 1.33 -8.93
C MET A 366 2.90 2.59 -9.78
N LEU A 367 1.87 3.03 -10.51
CA LEU A 367 1.93 4.22 -11.35
C LEU A 367 1.84 5.52 -10.51
N ASP A 368 1.01 5.54 -9.46
CA ASP A 368 0.81 6.74 -8.64
C ASP A 368 2.06 7.13 -7.85
N GLN A 369 2.78 6.14 -7.29
CA GLN A 369 4.06 6.36 -6.60
C GLN A 369 5.18 6.78 -7.56
N LEU A 370 5.19 6.25 -8.79
CA LEU A 370 6.13 6.65 -9.84
C LEU A 370 5.87 8.09 -10.30
N ILE A 371 4.60 8.46 -10.50
CA ILE A 371 4.19 9.83 -10.80
C ILE A 371 4.58 10.80 -9.67
N GLU A 372 4.39 10.43 -8.39
CA GLU A 372 4.73 11.31 -7.27
C GLU A 372 6.24 11.56 -7.16
N GLY A 373 7.06 10.52 -7.32
CA GLY A 373 8.52 10.65 -7.40
C GLY A 373 8.97 11.50 -8.59
N HIS A 374 8.41 11.27 -9.78
CA HIS A 374 8.73 12.04 -10.98
C HIS A 374 8.29 13.51 -10.91
N GLN A 375 7.13 13.81 -10.32
CA GLN A 375 6.71 15.19 -10.03
C GLN A 375 7.62 15.88 -9.01
N PHE A 376 8.05 15.17 -7.96
CA PHE A 376 9.04 15.71 -7.03
C PHE A 376 10.35 16.08 -7.75
N ILE A 377 10.84 15.21 -8.65
CA ILE A 377 12.06 15.47 -9.44
C ILE A 377 11.89 16.69 -10.36
N GLU A 378 10.80 16.75 -11.14
CA GLU A 378 10.52 17.86 -12.07
C GLU A 378 10.42 19.20 -11.34
N ASN A 379 9.68 19.24 -10.23
CA ASN A 379 9.47 20.47 -9.44
C ASN A 379 10.74 20.93 -8.70
N THR A 380 11.60 20.00 -8.29
CA THR A 380 12.75 20.29 -7.42
C THR A 380 14.03 20.56 -8.21
N PHE A 381 14.28 19.74 -9.23
CA PHE A 381 15.52 19.71 -10.00
C PHE A 381 15.34 20.11 -11.47
N GLY A 382 14.11 20.22 -11.96
CA GLY A 382 13.83 20.48 -13.37
C GLY A 382 14.01 19.23 -14.23
N ASN A 383 14.52 19.42 -15.45
CA ASN A 383 14.54 18.38 -16.48
C ASN A 383 15.76 17.44 -16.40
N ILE A 384 15.88 16.68 -15.31
CA ILE A 384 16.87 15.58 -15.20
C ILE A 384 16.38 14.37 -15.99
N THR A 385 17.14 13.88 -16.96
CA THR A 385 16.79 12.65 -17.69
C THR A 385 16.99 11.41 -16.81
N ILE A 386 15.98 10.54 -16.73
CA ILE A 386 16.05 9.24 -16.05
C ILE A 386 15.92 8.17 -17.13
N GLN A 387 17.00 7.45 -17.43
CA GLN A 387 17.00 6.43 -18.50
C GLN A 387 16.98 4.99 -17.96
N SER A 388 17.39 4.81 -16.70
CA SER A 388 17.65 3.51 -16.10
C SER A 388 16.80 3.29 -14.84
N SER A 389 16.33 2.07 -14.66
CA SER A 389 15.68 1.58 -13.43
C SER A 389 16.56 0.58 -12.70
N TRP A 390 16.52 0.63 -11.38
CA TRP A 390 17.21 -0.26 -10.46
C TRP A 390 16.17 -0.86 -9.51
N ALA A 391 16.08 -2.19 -9.50
CA ALA A 391 15.12 -2.94 -8.68
C ALA A 391 15.81 -4.17 -8.05
N ASN A 392 16.68 -3.94 -7.06
CA ASN A 392 17.50 -5.01 -6.47
C ASN A 392 16.76 -5.92 -5.48
N ASP A 393 15.62 -5.49 -4.90
CA ASP A 393 15.01 -6.18 -3.77
C ASP A 393 13.54 -6.65 -3.87
N PRO A 394 12.71 -6.30 -4.87
CA PRO A 394 11.40 -6.97 -5.03
C PRO A 394 11.56 -8.50 -5.16
N PHE A 395 10.74 -9.27 -4.43
CA PHE A 395 10.91 -10.73 -4.26
C PHE A 395 10.40 -11.55 -5.46
N GLY A 396 10.96 -11.27 -6.64
CA GLY A 396 10.45 -11.66 -7.95
C GLY A 396 9.83 -10.48 -8.68
N TYR A 397 9.73 -10.57 -10.02
CA TYR A 397 9.46 -9.43 -10.89
C TYR A 397 8.29 -9.65 -11.85
N SER A 398 7.56 -8.57 -12.12
CA SER A 398 6.37 -8.53 -12.97
C SER A 398 6.62 -7.72 -14.25
N PRO A 399 6.22 -8.22 -15.42
CA PRO A 399 6.27 -7.45 -16.67
C PRO A 399 5.42 -6.17 -16.60
N THR A 400 4.47 -6.05 -15.67
CA THR A 400 3.76 -4.79 -15.44
C THR A 400 4.71 -3.65 -15.05
N MET A 401 5.76 -3.89 -14.25
CA MET A 401 6.72 -2.84 -13.92
C MET A 401 7.54 -2.45 -15.15
N ALA A 402 7.98 -3.42 -15.95
CA ALA A 402 8.63 -3.19 -17.24
C ALA A 402 7.78 -2.33 -18.20
N TYR A 403 6.45 -2.56 -18.24
CA TYR A 403 5.51 -1.73 -19.01
C TYR A 403 5.46 -0.28 -18.51
N LEU A 404 5.28 -0.09 -17.19
CA LEU A 404 5.15 1.24 -16.59
C LEU A 404 6.44 2.07 -16.72
N LEU A 405 7.60 1.42 -16.62
CA LEU A 405 8.91 2.02 -16.86
C LEU A 405 9.07 2.45 -18.33
N GLN A 406 8.81 1.56 -19.29
CA GLN A 406 8.93 1.87 -20.72
C GLN A 406 7.97 2.99 -21.13
N GLY A 407 6.72 2.93 -20.67
CA GLY A 407 5.73 3.99 -20.93
C GLY A 407 6.08 5.32 -20.26
N SER A 408 6.97 5.30 -19.26
CA SER A 408 7.56 6.47 -18.58
C SER A 408 8.89 6.94 -19.19
N ASP A 409 9.25 6.43 -20.38
CA ASP A 409 10.49 6.72 -21.11
C ASP A 409 11.79 6.29 -20.37
N ILE A 410 11.68 5.26 -19.51
CA ILE A 410 12.82 4.55 -18.94
C ILE A 410 13.09 3.32 -19.82
N HIS A 411 14.33 3.18 -20.32
CA HIS A 411 14.66 2.24 -21.40
C HIS A 411 15.51 1.04 -20.94
N TYR A 412 16.12 1.14 -19.75
CA TYR A 412 16.98 0.11 -19.18
C TYR A 412 16.51 -0.24 -17.77
N VAL A 413 16.64 -1.51 -17.38
CA VAL A 413 16.36 -1.96 -16.00
C VAL A 413 17.36 -3.02 -15.55
N ALA A 414 17.84 -2.92 -14.31
CA ALA A 414 18.63 -3.94 -13.65
C ALA A 414 17.83 -4.59 -12.51
N ILE A 415 17.75 -5.92 -12.53
CA ILE A 415 16.99 -6.75 -11.58
C ILE A 415 17.88 -7.84 -10.96
N GLN A 416 17.48 -8.36 -9.79
CA GLN A 416 18.30 -9.26 -8.96
C GLN A 416 17.57 -10.53 -8.51
N ARG A 417 16.48 -10.47 -7.74
CA ARG A 417 15.83 -11.63 -7.10
C ARG A 417 15.00 -12.51 -8.06
N VAL A 418 15.69 -13.09 -9.04
CA VAL A 418 15.19 -14.15 -9.93
C VAL A 418 15.60 -15.51 -9.37
N HIS A 419 14.74 -16.52 -9.51
CA HIS A 419 14.96 -17.89 -9.01
C HIS A 419 16.37 -18.41 -9.37
N TYR A 420 17.11 -18.96 -8.40
CA TYR A 420 18.52 -19.35 -8.58
C TYR A 420 18.78 -20.28 -9.79
N HIS A 421 17.94 -21.30 -9.97
CA HIS A 421 18.04 -22.21 -11.12
C HIS A 421 17.77 -21.52 -12.47
N ILE A 422 16.89 -20.51 -12.53
CA ILE A 422 16.68 -19.68 -13.73
C ILE A 422 17.92 -18.81 -14.01
N LYS A 423 18.51 -18.19 -12.98
CA LYS A 423 19.80 -17.48 -13.12
C LYS A 423 20.89 -18.40 -13.69
N LYS A 424 21.04 -19.61 -13.15
CA LYS A 424 22.00 -20.63 -13.62
C LYS A 424 21.82 -20.96 -15.11
N ALA A 425 20.57 -21.14 -15.56
CA ALA A 425 20.26 -21.43 -16.94
C ALA A 425 20.55 -20.26 -17.88
N LEU A 426 20.04 -19.07 -17.57
CA LEU A 426 20.28 -17.87 -18.36
C LEU A 426 21.77 -17.50 -18.40
N ALA A 427 22.52 -17.74 -17.31
CA ALA A 427 23.96 -17.51 -17.25
C ALA A 427 24.77 -18.45 -18.17
N LYS A 428 24.37 -19.72 -18.30
CA LYS A 428 25.01 -20.68 -19.24
C LYS A 428 24.86 -20.23 -20.70
N GLU A 429 23.67 -19.78 -21.08
CA GLU A 429 23.34 -19.37 -22.45
C GLU A 429 23.66 -17.89 -22.75
N LYS A 430 24.29 -17.18 -21.80
CA LYS A 430 24.52 -15.72 -21.83
C LYS A 430 23.23 -14.93 -22.15
N GLN A 431 22.11 -15.31 -21.54
CA GLN A 431 20.78 -14.72 -21.70
C GLN A 431 20.34 -13.88 -20.49
N LEU A 432 21.29 -13.47 -19.62
CA LEU A 432 21.02 -12.54 -18.51
C LEU A 432 20.76 -11.10 -18.98
N GLU A 433 21.09 -10.78 -20.23
CA GLU A 433 20.80 -9.51 -20.91
C GLU A 433 19.78 -9.77 -22.03
N PHE A 434 18.61 -9.13 -21.98
CA PHE A 434 17.53 -9.37 -22.93
C PHE A 434 16.58 -8.18 -23.08
N PHE A 435 15.82 -8.15 -24.16
CA PHE A 435 14.69 -7.24 -24.33
C PHE A 435 13.42 -7.83 -23.71
N TRP A 436 13.05 -7.35 -22.53
CA TRP A 436 11.82 -7.75 -21.85
C TRP A 436 10.63 -7.05 -22.48
N GLN A 437 9.59 -7.83 -22.79
CA GLN A 437 8.35 -7.35 -23.34
C GLN A 437 7.15 -7.95 -22.63
N GLN A 438 5.98 -7.33 -22.85
CA GLN A 438 4.74 -7.93 -22.40
C GLN A 438 4.49 -9.25 -23.14
N THR A 439 3.67 -10.11 -22.52
CA THR A 439 2.83 -11.02 -23.30
C THR A 439 1.83 -10.17 -24.13
N TRP A 440 1.04 -10.71 -25.06
CA TRP A 440 0.27 -9.97 -26.11
C TRP A 440 1.04 -9.01 -27.05
N ASP A 441 1.94 -8.16 -26.55
CA ASP A 441 2.56 -7.07 -27.32
C ASP A 441 3.52 -7.60 -28.40
N ARG A 442 3.43 -6.97 -29.57
CA ARG A 442 4.19 -7.26 -30.78
C ARG A 442 5.12 -6.12 -31.18
N ASN A 443 5.01 -4.95 -30.54
CA ASN A 443 5.80 -3.79 -30.90
C ASN A 443 7.21 -3.84 -30.28
N ILE A 444 8.22 -4.05 -31.12
CA ILE A 444 9.63 -4.09 -30.72
C ILE A 444 10.10 -2.75 -30.10
N SER A 445 9.45 -1.63 -30.41
CA SER A 445 9.77 -0.33 -29.80
C SER A 445 9.29 -0.17 -28.36
N LYS A 446 8.53 -1.14 -27.83
CA LYS A 446 7.98 -1.14 -26.45
C LYS A 446 8.71 -2.09 -25.51
N ARG A 447 9.80 -2.71 -25.97
CA ARG A 447 10.65 -3.57 -25.13
C ARG A 447 11.57 -2.72 -24.26
N ILE A 448 11.74 -3.09 -23.00
CA ILE A 448 12.76 -2.52 -22.11
C ILE A 448 13.99 -3.45 -22.11
N PHE A 449 15.20 -2.90 -22.12
CA PHE A 449 16.40 -3.73 -22.03
C PHE A 449 16.69 -4.06 -20.57
N THR A 450 16.78 -5.34 -20.25
CA THR A 450 16.85 -5.87 -18.89
C THR A 450 18.17 -6.58 -18.66
N HIS A 451 18.82 -6.26 -17.54
CA HIS A 451 20.00 -6.92 -17.02
C HIS A 451 19.65 -7.68 -15.73
N ILE A 452 19.82 -9.00 -15.73
CA ILE A 452 19.79 -9.81 -14.52
C ILE A 452 21.20 -9.87 -13.93
N LEU A 453 21.35 -9.45 -12.67
CA LEU A 453 22.54 -9.71 -11.87
C LEU A 453 22.66 -11.22 -11.58
N PRO A 454 23.85 -11.85 -11.65
CA PRO A 454 23.94 -13.29 -11.87
C PRO A 454 23.89 -14.14 -10.59
N PHE A 455 24.23 -13.55 -9.44
CA PHE A 455 24.51 -14.27 -8.20
C PHE A 455 23.42 -14.07 -7.13
N HIS A 456 23.66 -14.57 -5.91
CA HIS A 456 22.64 -14.71 -4.86
C HIS A 456 22.08 -13.37 -4.34
N GLY A 457 22.95 -12.43 -3.95
CA GLY A 457 22.59 -11.09 -3.45
C GLY A 457 23.10 -9.95 -4.34
N TYR A 458 22.72 -8.72 -3.99
CA TYR A 458 23.31 -7.49 -4.55
C TYR A 458 24.48 -6.94 -3.72
N ASP A 459 24.73 -7.48 -2.52
CA ASP A 459 25.84 -7.06 -1.67
C ASP A 459 27.21 -7.35 -2.33
N ILE A 460 28.25 -6.65 -1.87
CA ILE A 460 29.61 -6.71 -2.42
C ILE A 460 30.14 -8.16 -2.57
N SER A 461 29.77 -9.06 -1.65
CA SER A 461 30.19 -10.47 -1.67
C SER A 461 29.60 -11.23 -2.86
N TYR A 462 28.41 -10.86 -3.33
CA TYR A 462 27.76 -11.47 -4.50
C TYR A 462 27.70 -10.54 -5.71
N SER A 463 28.31 -9.35 -5.67
CA SER A 463 28.32 -8.43 -6.82
C SER A 463 29.59 -8.53 -7.67
N CYS A 464 30.72 -8.90 -7.07
CA CYS A 464 32.04 -8.85 -7.72
C CYS A 464 32.30 -10.03 -8.67
N GLY A 465 31.81 -11.24 -8.35
CA GLY A 465 32.19 -12.47 -9.03
C GLY A 465 31.60 -13.71 -8.37
N PRO A 466 31.90 -14.92 -8.91
CA PRO A 466 31.29 -16.17 -8.46
C PRO A 466 31.73 -16.65 -7.07
N ASP A 467 32.90 -16.22 -6.57
CA ASP A 467 33.41 -16.65 -5.26
C ASP A 467 33.19 -15.54 -4.19
N PRO A 468 32.19 -15.69 -3.31
CA PRO A 468 31.90 -14.68 -2.30
C PRO A 468 32.96 -14.63 -1.18
N LYS A 469 33.72 -15.71 -0.96
CA LYS A 469 34.88 -15.72 -0.05
C LYS A 469 36.01 -14.83 -0.58
N ILE A 470 36.14 -14.69 -1.90
CA ILE A 470 37.06 -13.72 -2.52
C ILE A 470 36.43 -12.32 -2.49
N CYS A 471 35.21 -12.15 -3.01
CA CYS A 471 34.58 -10.84 -3.16
C CYS A 471 34.39 -10.09 -1.84
N CYS A 472 34.06 -10.79 -0.75
CA CYS A 472 33.91 -10.17 0.56
C CYS A 472 35.21 -9.47 1.04
N GLN A 473 36.38 -9.93 0.61
CA GLN A 473 37.67 -9.30 0.95
C GLN A 473 37.91 -7.94 0.26
N PHE A 474 37.01 -7.54 -0.65
CA PHE A 474 36.99 -6.23 -1.29
C PHE A 474 35.84 -5.34 -0.77
N ASP A 475 35.08 -5.82 0.20
CA ASP A 475 34.29 -4.96 1.07
C ASP A 475 35.17 -4.38 2.19
N PHE A 476 35.86 -3.26 1.93
CA PHE A 476 36.79 -2.68 2.91
C PHE A 476 36.14 -2.21 4.22
N ARG A 477 34.80 -2.17 4.35
CA ARG A 477 34.13 -1.95 5.64
C ARG A 477 34.33 -3.13 6.60
N ARG A 478 34.28 -4.37 6.11
CA ARG A 478 34.39 -5.61 6.91
C ARG A 478 35.80 -5.87 7.45
N GLY A 479 36.82 -5.15 6.96
CA GLY A 479 38.19 -5.20 7.46
C GLY A 479 38.45 -4.30 8.68
N ALA A 480 37.54 -3.36 8.99
CA ALA A 480 37.67 -2.49 10.15
C ALA A 480 37.06 -3.15 11.39
N LYS A 481 37.80 -3.17 12.51
CA LYS A 481 37.44 -3.80 13.81
C LYS A 481 36.09 -3.37 14.42
N LEU A 482 35.41 -2.38 13.84
CA LEU A 482 34.11 -1.87 14.26
C LEU A 482 32.92 -2.61 13.63
N PHE A 483 33.17 -3.48 12.65
CA PHE A 483 32.13 -4.20 11.91
C PHE A 483 32.36 -5.73 11.97
N ALA A 484 31.32 -6.49 11.64
CA ALA A 484 31.45 -7.93 11.44
C ALA A 484 32.40 -8.22 10.26
N GLY A 485 33.22 -9.25 10.43
CA GLY A 485 34.12 -9.74 9.39
C GLY A 485 33.39 -10.47 8.25
N CYS A 486 34.16 -11.04 7.34
CA CYS A 486 33.63 -11.92 6.32
C CYS A 486 33.25 -13.29 6.92
N PRO A 487 32.06 -13.84 6.63
CA PRO A 487 31.62 -15.12 7.19
C PRO A 487 32.50 -16.30 6.74
N TRP A 488 33.20 -16.16 5.61
CA TRP A 488 34.17 -17.14 5.11
C TRP A 488 35.56 -17.09 5.77
N GLY A 489 35.71 -16.36 6.89
CA GLY A 489 36.92 -16.35 7.73
C GLY A 489 38.12 -15.56 7.21
N ILE A 490 38.07 -15.02 5.98
CA ILE A 490 39.12 -14.18 5.40
C ILE A 490 38.63 -12.74 5.30
N ASN A 491 39.19 -11.86 6.11
CA ASN A 491 38.79 -10.46 6.16
C ASN A 491 39.52 -9.58 5.10
N PRO A 492 38.92 -8.45 4.69
CA PRO A 492 39.55 -7.44 3.85
C PRO A 492 40.85 -6.91 4.47
N VAL A 493 41.82 -6.63 3.61
CA VAL A 493 43.08 -5.97 3.96
C VAL A 493 43.23 -4.64 3.21
N SER A 494 43.85 -3.65 3.85
CA SER A 494 44.12 -2.35 3.22
C SER A 494 45.10 -2.50 2.04
N ILE A 495 44.77 -1.89 0.91
CA ILE A 495 45.58 -1.95 -0.31
C ILE A 495 46.79 -1.04 -0.16
N ASN A 496 47.97 -1.57 -0.46
CA ASN A 496 49.27 -0.90 -0.34
C ASN A 496 50.26 -1.49 -1.37
N GLU A 497 51.40 -0.83 -1.57
CA GLU A 497 52.36 -1.18 -2.61
C GLU A 497 52.80 -2.66 -2.58
N ASN A 498 52.92 -3.25 -1.39
CA ASN A 498 53.37 -4.64 -1.22
C ASN A 498 52.31 -5.68 -1.63
N ASN A 499 51.01 -5.35 -1.57
CA ASN A 499 49.94 -6.30 -1.89
C ASN A 499 49.13 -5.95 -3.15
N THR A 500 49.30 -4.76 -3.73
CA THR A 500 48.42 -4.28 -4.81
C THR A 500 48.40 -5.21 -6.03
N HIS A 501 49.52 -5.84 -6.42
CA HIS A 501 49.55 -6.81 -7.52
C HIS A 501 48.60 -7.99 -7.28
N GLU A 502 48.85 -8.76 -6.21
CA GLU A 502 48.09 -9.95 -5.84
C GLU A 502 46.59 -9.61 -5.64
N ARG A 503 46.30 -8.49 -4.97
CA ARG A 503 44.91 -8.06 -4.73
C ARG A 503 44.20 -7.63 -6.01
N ALA A 504 44.90 -6.98 -6.96
CA ALA A 504 44.35 -6.59 -8.24
C ALA A 504 44.13 -7.80 -9.17
N GLU A 505 45.06 -8.76 -9.17
CA GLU A 505 44.95 -10.02 -9.91
C GLU A 505 43.77 -10.86 -9.42
N LEU A 506 43.66 -11.04 -8.10
CA LEU A 506 42.56 -11.78 -7.46
C LEU A 506 41.18 -11.15 -7.74
N LEU A 507 41.09 -9.81 -7.74
CA LEU A 507 39.85 -9.12 -8.08
C LEU A 507 39.53 -9.22 -9.59
N LEU A 508 40.53 -9.10 -10.44
CA LEU A 508 40.35 -9.16 -11.89
C LEU A 508 39.98 -10.57 -12.37
N ASP A 509 40.45 -11.64 -11.72
CA ASP A 509 39.96 -13.01 -11.94
C ASP A 509 38.43 -13.10 -11.75
N GLN A 510 37.93 -12.57 -10.63
CA GLN A 510 36.49 -12.56 -10.33
C GLN A 510 35.67 -11.77 -11.35
N TYR A 511 36.17 -10.60 -11.77
CA TYR A 511 35.56 -9.80 -12.84
C TYR A 511 35.59 -10.53 -14.19
N ARG A 512 36.71 -11.16 -14.58
CA ARG A 512 36.83 -11.93 -15.83
C ARG A 512 35.92 -13.15 -15.85
N LYS A 513 35.72 -13.83 -14.70
CA LYS A 513 34.72 -14.89 -14.53
C LYS A 513 33.30 -14.33 -14.69
N LYS A 514 32.93 -13.28 -13.98
CA LYS A 514 31.59 -12.66 -14.12
C LYS A 514 31.29 -12.23 -15.56
N ALA A 515 32.28 -11.70 -16.28
CA ALA A 515 32.15 -11.34 -17.70
C ALA A 515 31.78 -12.52 -18.62
N GLN A 516 32.08 -13.78 -18.25
CA GLN A 516 31.70 -14.91 -19.09
C GLN A 516 30.19 -15.16 -19.14
N LEU A 517 29.44 -14.63 -18.17
CA LEU A 517 27.98 -14.82 -18.07
C LEU A 517 27.17 -13.85 -18.95
N TYR A 518 27.86 -12.89 -19.59
CA TYR A 518 27.28 -11.83 -20.42
C TYR A 518 27.80 -11.91 -21.87
N ARG A 519 27.18 -11.12 -22.77
CA ARG A 519 27.50 -11.17 -24.21
C ARG A 519 28.53 -10.12 -24.66
N THR A 520 28.67 -9.03 -23.91
CA THR A 520 29.53 -7.89 -24.25
C THR A 520 30.86 -7.91 -23.48
N ASN A 521 31.75 -6.99 -23.81
CA ASN A 521 32.95 -6.71 -23.01
C ASN A 521 32.73 -5.60 -21.98
N VAL A 522 31.47 -5.28 -21.63
CA VAL A 522 31.10 -4.29 -20.61
C VAL A 522 30.53 -5.01 -19.39
N LEU A 523 31.13 -4.78 -18.22
CA LEU A 523 30.77 -5.46 -16.98
C LEU A 523 30.30 -4.49 -15.90
N LEU A 524 29.05 -4.65 -15.46
CA LEU A 524 28.48 -3.94 -14.31
C LEU A 524 28.89 -4.62 -12.99
N ILE A 525 29.48 -3.87 -12.06
CA ILE A 525 29.80 -4.32 -10.70
C ILE A 525 29.13 -3.38 -9.68
N PRO A 526 28.00 -3.75 -9.08
CA PRO A 526 27.44 -3.01 -7.95
C PRO A 526 28.43 -2.96 -6.77
N LEU A 527 28.59 -1.80 -6.13
CA LEU A 527 29.38 -1.63 -4.90
C LEU A 527 28.50 -1.04 -3.81
N GLY A 528 27.71 -1.89 -3.17
CA GLY A 528 26.77 -1.51 -2.13
C GLY A 528 26.25 -2.72 -1.37
N ASP A 529 25.32 -2.43 -0.47
CA ASP A 529 24.68 -3.32 0.51
C ASP A 529 23.59 -2.45 1.19
N ASP A 530 22.97 -2.95 2.25
CA ASP A 530 22.00 -2.19 3.04
C ASP A 530 22.64 -1.05 3.84
N PHE A 531 22.05 0.14 3.75
CA PHE A 531 22.44 1.36 4.48
C PHE A 531 23.96 1.63 4.49
N ARG A 532 24.57 1.58 3.31
CA ARG A 532 26.01 1.78 3.08
C ARG A 532 26.37 3.23 2.86
N PHE A 533 27.67 3.50 2.99
CA PHE A 533 28.25 4.83 2.90
C PHE A 533 27.65 5.80 3.96
N ILE A 534 27.27 5.26 5.13
CA ILE A 534 26.65 6.02 6.24
C ILE A 534 27.65 6.95 6.97
N SER A 535 28.93 6.92 6.58
CA SER A 535 29.97 7.77 7.14
C SER A 535 31.12 8.03 6.17
N ILE A 536 31.74 9.23 6.30
CA ILE A 536 32.93 9.61 5.54
C ILE A 536 34.10 8.63 5.76
N TYR A 537 34.19 7.98 6.92
CA TYR A 537 35.20 6.97 7.19
C TYR A 537 35.02 5.73 6.30
N GLU A 538 33.81 5.17 6.27
CA GLU A 538 33.45 4.05 5.40
C GLU A 538 33.61 4.39 3.91
N ALA A 539 33.14 5.55 3.48
CA ALA A 539 33.28 5.98 2.10
C ALA A 539 34.77 6.10 1.70
N LYS A 540 35.62 6.68 2.57
CA LYS A 540 37.08 6.70 2.37
C LYS A 540 37.71 5.31 2.35
N LEU A 541 37.24 4.37 3.17
CA LEU A 541 37.73 2.99 3.14
C LEU A 541 37.45 2.32 1.80
N GLN A 542 36.26 2.49 1.22
CA GLN A 542 35.97 1.96 -0.11
C GLN A 542 36.80 2.70 -1.18
N PHE A 543 36.59 4.01 -1.35
CA PHE A 543 37.18 4.77 -2.44
C PHE A 543 38.72 4.74 -2.44
N ASN A 544 39.39 4.94 -1.30
CA ASN A 544 40.86 4.99 -1.27
C ASN A 544 41.53 3.64 -1.60
N ASN A 545 40.83 2.52 -1.40
CA ASN A 545 41.34 1.19 -1.74
C ASN A 545 41.03 0.83 -3.19
N TYR A 546 39.83 1.12 -3.66
CA TYR A 546 39.46 0.94 -5.07
C TYR A 546 40.29 1.85 -6.00
N ASP A 547 40.59 3.10 -5.63
CA ASP A 547 41.44 4.01 -6.41
C ASP A 547 42.85 3.42 -6.67
N LYS A 548 43.43 2.71 -5.68
CA LYS A 548 44.73 2.04 -5.83
C LYS A 548 44.64 0.86 -6.79
N LEU A 549 43.61 0.02 -6.62
CA LEU A 549 43.35 -1.13 -7.50
C LEU A 549 43.08 -0.67 -8.94
N PHE A 550 42.29 0.41 -9.13
CA PHE A 550 41.99 0.99 -10.43
C PHE A 550 43.23 1.55 -11.11
N THR A 551 44.06 2.29 -10.37
CA THR A 551 45.32 2.83 -10.87
C THR A 551 46.22 1.69 -11.35
N TYR A 552 46.35 0.63 -10.56
CA TYR A 552 47.16 -0.54 -10.91
C TYR A 552 46.63 -1.28 -12.14
N ILE A 553 45.34 -1.66 -12.15
CA ILE A 553 44.71 -2.41 -13.26
C ILE A 553 44.79 -1.62 -14.57
N ASN A 554 44.51 -0.31 -14.54
CA ASN A 554 44.53 0.52 -15.75
C ASN A 554 45.95 0.78 -16.30
N GLN A 555 46.99 0.68 -15.47
CA GLN A 555 48.40 0.79 -15.91
C GLN A 555 48.93 -0.51 -16.53
N ARG A 556 48.32 -1.67 -16.22
CA ARG A 556 48.69 -2.98 -16.80
C ARG A 556 48.11 -3.15 -18.20
N ALA A 557 48.80 -2.59 -19.19
CA ALA A 557 48.43 -2.73 -20.61
C ALA A 557 48.34 -4.20 -21.06
N ASP A 558 49.16 -5.08 -20.48
CA ASP A 558 49.15 -6.53 -20.69
C ASP A 558 47.87 -7.23 -20.19
N TRP A 559 47.10 -6.59 -19.30
CA TRP A 559 45.86 -7.16 -18.77
C TRP A 559 44.62 -6.85 -19.61
N ASN A 560 44.74 -6.02 -20.67
CA ASN A 560 43.66 -5.65 -21.61
C ASN A 560 42.33 -5.31 -20.92
N THR A 561 42.39 -4.57 -19.82
CA THR A 561 41.24 -4.18 -19.00
C THR A 561 41.21 -2.66 -18.85
N HIS A 562 40.02 -2.08 -18.72
CA HIS A 562 39.81 -0.73 -18.25
C HIS A 562 38.75 -0.72 -17.15
N ILE A 563 39.04 -0.12 -15.99
CA ILE A 563 38.12 -0.05 -14.85
C ILE A 563 37.92 1.40 -14.39
N GLN A 564 36.67 1.77 -14.11
CA GLN A 564 36.28 3.09 -13.64
C GLN A 564 35.06 3.01 -12.72
N TYR A 565 34.82 4.08 -11.96
CA TYR A 565 33.50 4.27 -11.35
C TYR A 565 32.53 4.72 -12.44
N GLY A 566 31.30 4.21 -12.40
CA GLY A 566 30.21 4.65 -13.26
C GLY A 566 28.88 4.63 -12.51
N THR A 567 27.87 5.20 -13.13
CA THR A 567 26.47 5.04 -12.75
C THR A 567 25.82 3.94 -13.62
N LEU A 568 24.51 3.71 -13.46
CA LEU A 568 23.81 2.68 -14.23
C LEU A 568 23.66 3.09 -15.71
N ASN A 569 23.43 4.38 -15.96
CA ASN A 569 23.45 4.97 -17.29
C ASN A 569 24.84 4.85 -17.97
N ASP A 570 25.94 5.09 -17.25
CA ASP A 570 27.30 4.92 -17.82
C ASP A 570 27.54 3.47 -18.30
N TYR A 571 26.97 2.46 -17.62
CA TYR A 571 27.02 1.06 -18.07
C TYR A 571 26.17 0.82 -19.32
N PHE A 572 24.90 1.25 -19.33
CA PHE A 572 24.05 1.00 -20.49
C PHE A 572 24.48 1.80 -21.73
N GLU A 573 25.02 3.02 -21.59
CA GLU A 573 25.65 3.76 -22.70
C GLU A 573 26.81 2.96 -23.35
N GLN A 574 27.61 2.25 -22.56
CA GLN A 574 28.67 1.37 -23.07
C GLN A 574 28.12 0.12 -23.76
N ILE A 575 27.04 -0.50 -23.24
CA ILE A 575 26.36 -1.63 -23.90
C ILE A 575 25.82 -1.20 -25.27
N LEU A 576 25.24 -0.01 -25.40
CA LEU A 576 24.72 0.50 -26.68
C LEU A 576 25.82 0.69 -27.72
N GLN A 577 27.03 1.08 -27.32
CA GLN A 577 28.19 1.21 -28.22
C GLN A 577 28.63 -0.15 -28.79
N GLU A 578 28.44 -1.25 -28.04
CA GLU A 578 28.78 -2.62 -28.47
C GLU A 578 27.60 -3.36 -29.13
N LYS A 579 26.37 -2.83 -29.04
CA LYS A 579 25.13 -3.45 -29.56
C LYS A 579 25.14 -3.73 -31.07
N SER A 580 25.93 -2.99 -31.87
CA SER A 580 26.08 -3.27 -33.31
C SER A 580 26.86 -4.56 -33.61
N LEU A 581 27.52 -5.14 -32.59
CA LEU A 581 28.35 -6.34 -32.69
C LEU A 581 27.69 -7.58 -32.05
N VAL A 582 26.58 -7.41 -31.33
CA VAL A 582 25.97 -8.43 -30.46
C VAL A 582 24.44 -8.39 -30.54
N GLU A 583 23.82 -9.50 -30.92
CA GLU A 583 22.37 -9.68 -30.84
C GLU A 583 21.95 -10.15 -29.43
N PHE A 584 20.91 -9.51 -28.88
CA PHE A 584 20.32 -9.87 -27.58
C PHE A 584 18.95 -10.54 -27.76
N PRO A 585 18.63 -11.58 -26.99
CA PRO A 585 17.33 -12.25 -27.05
C PRO A 585 16.20 -11.35 -26.52
N SER A 586 14.96 -11.77 -26.75
CA SER A 586 13.76 -11.15 -26.17
C SER A 586 12.97 -12.13 -25.32
N TYR A 587 12.46 -11.65 -24.19
CA TYR A 587 11.74 -12.42 -23.17
C TYR A 587 10.31 -11.89 -22.99
N ALA A 588 9.35 -12.80 -22.79
CA ALA A 588 7.98 -12.46 -22.38
C ALA A 588 7.51 -13.27 -21.16
N GLY A 589 6.78 -12.59 -20.28
CA GLY A 589 6.26 -13.14 -19.02
C GLY A 589 6.99 -12.61 -17.79
N ASP A 590 6.90 -13.31 -16.66
CA ASP A 590 7.31 -12.86 -15.33
C ASP A 590 8.42 -13.71 -14.69
N PHE A 591 8.80 -13.39 -13.45
CA PHE A 591 9.81 -14.11 -12.68
C PHE A 591 9.29 -14.60 -11.32
N PHE A 592 8.00 -14.94 -11.25
CA PHE A 592 7.40 -15.62 -10.09
C PHE A 592 7.33 -17.15 -10.32
N THR A 593 7.47 -17.98 -9.29
CA THR A 593 7.70 -17.63 -7.87
C THR A 593 9.18 -17.67 -7.53
N TYR A 594 9.68 -16.65 -6.82
CA TYR A 594 11.08 -16.56 -6.44
C TYR A 594 11.48 -17.61 -5.39
N ALA A 595 12.65 -18.21 -5.58
CA ALA A 595 13.37 -18.97 -4.57
C ALA A 595 14.86 -18.57 -4.61
N ASP A 596 15.45 -18.36 -3.44
CA ASP A 596 16.86 -17.97 -3.28
C ASP A 596 17.79 -19.19 -3.20
N HIS A 597 17.36 -20.26 -2.51
CA HIS A 597 18.01 -21.57 -2.49
C HIS A 597 17.01 -22.71 -2.21
N ASP A 598 17.40 -23.96 -2.48
CA ASP A 598 16.63 -25.18 -2.18
C ASP A 598 15.15 -25.08 -2.58
N ASP A 599 14.24 -25.46 -1.67
CA ASP A 599 12.78 -25.38 -1.77
C ASP A 599 12.20 -24.12 -1.09
N HIS A 600 13.03 -23.08 -0.87
CA HIS A 600 12.65 -21.87 -0.15
C HIS A 600 11.93 -20.88 -1.07
N TYR A 601 10.69 -21.21 -1.45
CA TYR A 601 9.87 -20.32 -2.26
C TYR A 601 9.26 -19.20 -1.42
N TRP A 602 9.44 -17.97 -1.89
CA TRP A 602 8.93 -16.74 -1.29
C TRP A 602 7.47 -16.53 -1.70
N SER A 603 6.60 -17.53 -1.51
CA SER A 603 5.15 -17.41 -1.77
C SER A 603 4.33 -17.07 -0.54
N GLY A 604 4.94 -17.02 0.64
CA GLY A 604 4.27 -16.67 1.90
C GLY A 604 3.85 -15.19 1.96
N TYR A 605 4.71 -14.29 1.47
CA TYR A 605 4.45 -12.85 1.48
C TYR A 605 3.26 -12.41 0.59
N TYR A 606 2.81 -13.27 -0.33
CA TYR A 606 1.56 -13.07 -1.07
C TYR A 606 0.32 -12.99 -0.15
N THR A 607 0.42 -13.50 1.09
CA THR A 607 -0.68 -13.51 2.08
C THR A 607 -0.31 -12.87 3.42
N SER A 608 0.98 -12.75 3.76
CA SER A 608 1.45 -12.17 5.03
C SER A 608 0.80 -10.82 5.37
N ARG A 609 0.34 -10.68 6.63
CA ARG A 609 -0.41 -9.51 7.15
C ARG A 609 -1.57 -9.06 6.24
N ALA A 610 -2.42 -10.01 5.84
CA ALA A 610 -3.54 -9.81 4.91
C ALA A 610 -4.44 -8.60 5.22
N PHE A 611 -4.64 -8.24 6.50
CA PHE A 611 -5.42 -7.07 6.91
C PHE A 611 -4.93 -5.77 6.21
N PHE A 612 -3.62 -5.53 6.21
CA PHE A 612 -3.05 -4.33 5.61
C PHE A 612 -3.05 -4.37 4.07
N LYS A 613 -2.97 -5.56 3.46
CA LYS A 613 -3.22 -5.75 2.02
C LYS A 613 -4.65 -5.32 1.63
N ARG A 614 -5.67 -5.64 2.44
CA ARG A 614 -7.04 -5.17 2.23
C ARG A 614 -7.19 -3.67 2.54
N MET A 615 -6.56 -3.17 3.60
CA MET A 615 -6.57 -1.74 3.95
C MET A 615 -5.96 -0.87 2.84
N ASN A 616 -4.90 -1.34 2.17
CA ASN A 616 -4.29 -0.68 1.02
C ASN A 616 -5.28 -0.51 -0.14
N ARG A 617 -6.04 -1.55 -0.53
CA ARG A 617 -7.07 -1.41 -1.58
C ARG A 617 -8.19 -0.43 -1.20
N ILE A 618 -8.54 -0.35 0.08
CA ILE A 618 -9.49 0.66 0.59
C ILE A 618 -8.89 2.07 0.48
N ALA A 619 -7.62 2.25 0.86
CA ALA A 619 -6.91 3.52 0.75
C ALA A 619 -6.73 3.98 -0.72
N GLU A 620 -6.33 3.07 -1.62
CA GLU A 620 -6.30 3.29 -3.08
C GLU A 620 -7.66 3.79 -3.59
N SER A 621 -8.76 3.14 -3.19
CA SER A 621 -10.11 3.53 -3.61
C SER A 621 -10.49 4.92 -3.14
N TYR A 622 -10.27 5.22 -1.85
CA TYR A 622 -10.58 6.55 -1.31
C TYR A 622 -9.76 7.63 -2.01
N LEU A 623 -8.46 7.42 -2.21
CA LEU A 623 -7.60 8.39 -2.88
C LEU A 623 -8.05 8.62 -4.33
N ARG A 624 -8.21 7.57 -5.15
CA ARG A 624 -8.67 7.69 -6.54
C ARG A 624 -10.01 8.42 -6.65
N ALA A 625 -10.99 8.04 -5.85
CA ALA A 625 -12.32 8.66 -5.87
C ALA A 625 -12.27 10.14 -5.48
N THR A 626 -11.37 10.50 -4.56
CA THR A 626 -11.15 11.87 -4.11
C THR A 626 -10.39 12.71 -5.13
N GLU A 627 -9.35 12.18 -5.76
CA GLU A 627 -8.58 12.85 -6.82
C GLU A 627 -9.48 13.31 -7.98
N ILE A 628 -10.33 12.41 -8.47
CA ILE A 628 -11.29 12.70 -9.54
C ILE A 628 -12.23 13.83 -9.12
N LEU A 629 -12.81 13.73 -7.93
CA LEU A 629 -13.77 14.70 -7.40
C LEU A 629 -13.14 16.08 -7.13
N PHE A 630 -11.94 16.11 -6.54
CA PHE A 630 -11.18 17.32 -6.29
C PHE A 630 -10.76 18.00 -7.60
N SER A 631 -10.31 17.24 -8.60
CA SER A 631 -9.89 17.79 -9.89
C SER A 631 -11.03 18.52 -10.60
N ILE A 632 -12.26 17.99 -10.51
CA ILE A 632 -13.47 18.64 -11.05
C ILE A 632 -13.90 19.85 -10.22
N ALA A 633 -13.88 19.75 -8.89
CA ALA A 633 -14.14 20.89 -8.00
C ALA A 633 -13.14 22.04 -8.26
N HIS A 634 -11.87 21.72 -8.45
CA HIS A 634 -10.82 22.68 -8.76
C HIS A 634 -11.00 23.34 -10.14
N ALA A 635 -11.39 22.59 -11.17
CA ALA A 635 -11.72 23.17 -12.48
C ALA A 635 -12.87 24.20 -12.38
N GLN A 636 -13.95 23.84 -11.68
CA GLN A 636 -15.08 24.74 -11.43
C GLN A 636 -14.72 25.99 -10.59
N VAL A 637 -13.68 25.92 -9.75
CA VAL A 637 -13.14 27.09 -9.04
C VAL A 637 -12.42 28.04 -10.00
N LEU A 638 -11.68 27.52 -10.98
CA LEU A 638 -10.95 28.34 -11.97
C LEU A 638 -11.90 29.11 -12.90
N GLU A 639 -13.07 28.56 -13.22
CA GLU A 639 -14.09 29.17 -14.09
C GLU A 639 -14.82 30.38 -13.49
N GLY A 640 -14.78 30.55 -12.16
CA GLY A 640 -15.15 31.81 -11.49
C GLY A 640 -16.65 32.11 -11.36
N LYS A 641 -17.26 31.60 -10.28
CA LYS A 641 -18.41 32.25 -9.60
C LYS A 641 -18.34 32.27 -8.07
N LEU A 642 -17.62 31.33 -7.45
CA LEU A 642 -17.56 31.12 -5.99
C LEU A 642 -16.13 30.88 -5.46
N ALA A 643 -15.11 31.30 -6.21
CA ALA A 643 -13.71 30.95 -5.97
C ALA A 643 -13.16 31.35 -4.58
N SER A 644 -13.76 32.35 -3.92
CA SER A 644 -13.35 32.83 -2.60
C SER A 644 -13.61 31.86 -1.44
N TYR A 645 -14.43 30.82 -1.62
CA TYR A 645 -14.87 29.97 -0.51
C TYR A 645 -14.23 28.57 -0.48
N PHE A 646 -13.65 28.09 -1.59
CA PHE A 646 -13.05 26.75 -1.66
C PHE A 646 -11.53 26.78 -1.37
N PRO A 647 -11.05 26.15 -0.28
CA PRO A 647 -9.64 26.25 0.14
C PRO A 647 -8.76 25.27 -0.63
N LYS A 648 -8.63 25.49 -1.94
CA LYS A 648 -7.99 24.57 -2.89
C LYS A 648 -6.59 24.08 -2.44
N ASP A 649 -5.75 24.97 -1.90
CA ASP A 649 -4.36 24.65 -1.57
C ASP A 649 -4.21 23.86 -0.26
N ASP A 650 -5.11 24.08 0.71
CA ASP A 650 -5.15 23.30 1.96
C ASP A 650 -5.64 21.87 1.71
N LEU A 651 -6.69 21.71 0.89
CA LEU A 651 -7.19 20.41 0.45
C LEU A 651 -6.18 19.69 -0.44
N PHE A 652 -5.50 20.41 -1.32
CA PHE A 652 -4.43 19.85 -2.16
C PHE A 652 -3.21 19.39 -1.34
N THR A 653 -2.85 20.13 -0.29
CA THR A 653 -1.79 19.71 0.64
C THR A 653 -2.14 18.36 1.29
N LYS A 654 -3.41 18.17 1.69
CA LYS A 654 -3.90 16.90 2.23
C LYS A 654 -3.85 15.76 1.19
N LEU A 655 -4.14 16.04 -0.09
CA LEU A 655 -3.96 15.07 -1.17
C LEU A 655 -2.49 14.68 -1.38
N ILE A 656 -1.56 15.64 -1.39
CA ILE A 656 -0.12 15.34 -1.49
C ILE A 656 0.36 14.44 -0.33
N MET A 657 -0.10 14.71 0.90
CA MET A 657 0.18 13.84 2.05
C MET A 657 -0.42 12.43 1.87
N ALA A 658 -1.64 12.32 1.35
CA ALA A 658 -2.29 11.04 1.09
C ALA A 658 -1.57 10.22 -0.01
N ARG A 659 -1.20 10.85 -1.13
CA ARG A 659 -0.39 10.22 -2.21
C ARG A 659 0.93 9.67 -1.68
N ARG A 660 1.67 10.49 -0.92
CA ARG A 660 3.00 10.11 -0.39
C ARG A 660 2.92 9.00 0.66
N ASN A 661 1.92 9.02 1.54
CA ASN A 661 1.70 7.97 2.52
C ASN A 661 1.28 6.64 1.86
N LEU A 662 0.42 6.68 0.84
CA LEU A 662 0.09 5.50 0.04
C LEU A 662 1.32 4.97 -0.71
N GLY A 663 2.11 5.87 -1.29
CA GLY A 663 3.35 5.56 -2.01
C GLY A 663 4.38 4.86 -1.14
N VAL A 664 4.59 5.31 0.11
CA VAL A 664 5.48 4.62 1.07
C VAL A 664 5.04 3.17 1.29
N PHE A 665 3.74 2.91 1.44
CA PHE A 665 3.24 1.55 1.67
C PHE A 665 3.43 0.58 0.49
N GLN A 666 3.67 1.08 -0.73
CA GLN A 666 3.93 0.20 -1.88
C GLN A 666 5.31 -0.46 -1.83
N HIS A 667 6.21 -0.04 -0.92
CA HIS A 667 7.54 -0.62 -0.69
C HIS A 667 7.49 -2.15 -0.48
N HIS A 668 8.56 -2.83 -0.84
CA HIS A 668 8.70 -4.28 -0.75
C HIS A 668 8.75 -4.86 0.68
N ASP A 669 8.71 -4.05 1.74
CA ASP A 669 8.36 -4.53 3.11
C ASP A 669 7.03 -4.00 3.67
N GLY A 670 6.39 -3.06 2.96
CA GLY A 670 5.08 -2.51 3.29
C GLY A 670 3.94 -3.47 2.93
N ILE A 671 3.46 -3.40 1.69
CA ILE A 671 2.33 -4.20 1.20
C ILE A 671 2.58 -5.71 1.23
N THR A 672 3.84 -6.14 1.13
CA THR A 672 4.27 -7.53 1.30
C THR A 672 4.00 -8.07 2.70
N GLY A 673 3.95 -7.21 3.71
CA GLY A 673 3.84 -7.61 5.10
C GLY A 673 5.09 -8.33 5.59
N THR A 674 6.28 -7.83 5.23
CA THR A 674 7.58 -8.42 5.61
C THR A 674 8.42 -7.53 6.53
N ALA A 675 7.97 -6.32 6.87
CA ALA A 675 8.51 -5.53 7.97
C ALA A 675 8.12 -6.09 9.37
N ARG A 676 8.76 -5.57 10.43
CA ARG A 676 8.40 -5.88 11.83
C ARG A 676 7.06 -5.30 12.25
N ALA A 677 6.38 -5.93 13.20
CA ALA A 677 5.05 -5.55 13.68
C ALA A 677 4.92 -4.06 14.07
N HIS A 678 5.97 -3.44 14.64
CA HIS A 678 5.93 -2.01 14.98
C HIS A 678 6.02 -1.08 13.74
N VAL A 679 6.75 -1.50 12.70
CA VAL A 679 6.82 -0.81 11.40
C VAL A 679 5.51 -1.02 10.61
N VAL A 680 4.94 -2.23 10.68
CA VAL A 680 3.60 -2.53 10.16
C VAL A 680 2.53 -1.65 10.81
N ASN A 681 2.65 -1.36 12.11
CA ASN A 681 1.75 -0.40 12.77
C ASN A 681 1.95 1.05 12.27
N ASP A 682 3.19 1.51 12.02
CA ASP A 682 3.45 2.83 11.38
C ASP A 682 2.82 2.89 9.99
N PHE A 683 3.04 1.87 9.16
CA PHE A 683 2.37 1.72 7.86
C PHE A 683 0.83 1.74 7.98
N GLY A 684 0.27 1.07 8.98
CA GLY A 684 -1.16 1.14 9.30
C GLY A 684 -1.63 2.56 9.60
N GLN A 685 -0.90 3.31 10.42
CA GLN A 685 -1.20 4.72 10.72
C GLN A 685 -1.08 5.62 9.47
N LYS A 686 -0.09 5.37 8.60
CA LYS A 686 0.03 6.07 7.31
C LYS A 686 -1.16 5.75 6.40
N LEU A 687 -1.59 4.50 6.28
CA LEU A 687 -2.80 4.10 5.52
C LEU A 687 -4.08 4.71 6.10
N LEU A 688 -4.24 4.75 7.44
CA LEU A 688 -5.36 5.43 8.08
C LEU A 688 -5.36 6.92 7.73
N THR A 689 -4.18 7.55 7.72
CA THR A 689 -4.01 8.95 7.30
C THR A 689 -4.40 9.16 5.84
N VAL A 690 -4.06 8.24 4.92
CA VAL A 690 -4.53 8.29 3.52
C VAL A 690 -6.06 8.32 3.47
N ILE A 691 -6.71 7.42 4.22
CA ILE A 691 -8.18 7.32 4.26
C ILE A 691 -8.78 8.61 4.82
N ILE A 692 -8.38 9.04 6.03
CA ILE A 692 -8.95 10.23 6.69
C ILE A 692 -8.75 11.51 5.86
N LEU A 693 -7.55 11.74 5.31
CA LEU A 693 -7.29 12.92 4.49
C LEU A 693 -8.10 12.89 3.18
N SER A 694 -8.21 11.72 2.54
CA SER A 694 -9.08 11.54 1.37
C SER A 694 -10.55 11.77 1.71
N GLN A 695 -11.03 11.27 2.85
CA GLN A 695 -12.41 11.50 3.32
C GLN A 695 -12.72 13.00 3.50
N ILE A 696 -11.82 13.75 4.14
CA ILE A 696 -11.97 15.21 4.34
C ILE A 696 -12.06 15.93 3.00
N VAL A 697 -11.11 15.68 2.09
CA VAL A 697 -11.09 16.34 0.77
C VAL A 697 -12.30 15.93 -0.07
N MET A 698 -12.75 14.67 0.02
CA MET A 698 -13.92 14.18 -0.69
C MET A 698 -15.21 14.86 -0.21
N GLN A 699 -15.40 14.97 1.11
CA GLN A 699 -16.56 15.66 1.70
C GLN A 699 -16.62 17.13 1.29
N GLN A 700 -15.49 17.84 1.34
CA GLN A 700 -15.42 19.26 0.96
C GLN A 700 -15.62 19.47 -0.55
N SER A 701 -15.05 18.61 -1.39
CA SER A 701 -15.22 18.68 -2.85
C SER A 701 -16.64 18.34 -3.28
N ALA A 702 -17.26 17.30 -2.69
CA ALA A 702 -18.68 16.98 -2.90
C ALA A 702 -19.59 18.12 -2.45
N ALA A 703 -19.32 18.69 -1.27
CA ALA A 703 -20.12 19.78 -0.73
C ALA A 703 -20.03 21.06 -1.58
N TYR A 704 -18.85 21.39 -2.11
CA TYR A 704 -18.68 22.52 -3.02
C TYR A 704 -19.48 22.33 -4.33
N LEU A 705 -19.33 21.16 -4.98
CA LEU A 705 -19.98 20.85 -6.26
C LEU A 705 -21.51 20.79 -6.13
N LEU A 706 -22.03 20.21 -5.04
CA LEU A 706 -23.46 20.15 -4.76
C LEU A 706 -24.01 21.52 -4.32
N PHE A 707 -23.52 22.10 -3.23
CA PHE A 707 -24.19 23.21 -2.55
C PHE A 707 -23.87 24.60 -3.13
N GLN A 708 -22.78 24.74 -3.91
CA GLN A 708 -22.42 25.94 -4.67
C GLN A 708 -22.64 27.25 -3.88
N ASN A 709 -23.67 28.04 -4.21
CA ASN A 709 -23.96 29.34 -3.58
C ASN A 709 -24.22 29.27 -2.07
N TYR A 710 -24.54 28.08 -1.53
CA TYR A 710 -24.76 27.84 -0.11
C TYR A 710 -23.52 27.29 0.61
N TYR A 711 -22.46 26.94 -0.12
CA TYR A 711 -21.25 26.36 0.45
C TYR A 711 -20.45 27.39 1.26
N SER A 712 -19.93 26.95 2.41
CA SER A 712 -19.02 27.71 3.27
C SER A 712 -18.06 26.74 3.92
N PHE A 713 -16.75 26.93 3.76
CA PHE A 713 -15.74 26.00 4.26
C PHE A 713 -15.83 25.73 5.77
N ASN A 714 -16.24 26.72 6.56
CA ASN A 714 -16.37 26.60 8.02
C ASN A 714 -17.56 25.73 8.45
N ASN A 715 -18.49 25.43 7.54
CA ASN A 715 -19.69 24.63 7.82
C ASN A 715 -19.51 23.21 7.26
N GLN A 716 -19.73 22.19 8.09
CA GLN A 716 -19.79 20.82 7.61
C GLN A 716 -21.17 20.55 6.99
N PHE A 717 -21.21 20.23 5.69
CA PHE A 717 -22.46 19.89 4.98
C PHE A 717 -22.69 18.38 4.89
N LEU A 718 -21.61 17.62 4.74
CA LEU A 718 -21.62 16.19 4.45
C LEU A 718 -20.67 15.45 5.38
N ILE A 719 -21.07 14.27 5.86
CA ILE A 719 -20.15 13.30 6.48
C ILE A 719 -20.26 11.96 5.75
N LEU A 720 -19.15 11.26 5.56
CA LEU A 720 -19.15 9.94 4.95
C LEU A 720 -19.73 8.88 5.89
N ASN A 721 -20.41 7.88 5.31
CA ASN A 721 -21.07 6.79 6.03
C ASN A 721 -20.14 5.87 6.83
N GLN A 722 -18.82 5.96 6.65
CA GLN A 722 -17.85 5.08 7.28
C GLN A 722 -16.76 5.87 7.99
N GLU A 723 -16.58 5.53 9.25
CA GLU A 723 -15.58 6.11 10.15
C GLU A 723 -14.54 5.04 10.51
N PHE A 724 -13.28 5.46 10.58
CA PHE A 724 -12.14 4.61 10.92
C PHE A 724 -11.50 5.19 12.19
N GLU A 725 -11.83 4.62 13.35
CA GLU A 725 -11.34 5.11 14.65
C GLU A 725 -9.83 4.84 14.83
N THR A 726 -9.37 3.65 14.45
CA THR A 726 -7.97 3.24 14.53
C THR A 726 -7.54 2.51 13.25
N PHE A 727 -6.23 2.32 13.09
CA PHE A 727 -5.66 1.65 11.92
C PHE A 727 -5.81 0.12 11.96
N ASP A 728 -6.12 -0.46 13.12
CA ASP A 728 -6.15 -1.90 13.38
C ASP A 728 -7.57 -2.45 13.62
N THR A 729 -8.59 -1.62 13.42
CA THR A 729 -10.00 -1.97 13.53
C THR A 729 -10.74 -1.85 12.20
N LEU A 730 -11.93 -2.44 12.12
CA LEU A 730 -12.76 -2.44 10.92
C LEU A 730 -13.75 -1.27 10.99
N PRO A 731 -14.01 -0.57 9.87
CA PRO A 731 -14.75 0.70 9.90
C PRO A 731 -16.17 0.56 10.45
N ILE A 732 -16.54 1.54 11.27
CA ILE A 732 -17.88 1.69 11.83
C ILE A 732 -18.75 2.42 10.80
N ARG A 733 -20.05 2.09 10.75
CA ARG A 733 -21.01 2.82 9.91
C ARG A 733 -21.76 3.84 10.74
N GLN A 734 -21.96 5.02 10.17
CA GLN A 734 -22.82 6.03 10.77
C GLN A 734 -24.26 5.53 10.94
N PHE A 735 -24.90 6.04 11.99
CA PHE A 735 -26.22 5.62 12.45
C PHE A 735 -27.20 6.79 12.34
N ILE A 736 -28.27 6.60 11.59
CA ILE A 736 -29.33 7.60 11.47
C ILE A 736 -30.36 7.35 12.56
N SER A 737 -30.53 8.30 13.47
CA SER A 737 -31.62 8.31 14.44
C SER A 737 -32.68 9.35 14.09
N PHE A 738 -33.95 8.97 14.23
CA PHE A 738 -35.13 9.82 14.11
C PHE A 738 -35.75 10.20 15.47
N ASN A 739 -35.34 9.55 16.58
CA ASN A 739 -35.95 9.72 17.89
C ASN A 739 -35.43 10.93 18.73
N ASN A 740 -34.27 11.50 18.41
CA ASN A 740 -33.69 12.60 19.18
C ASN A 740 -34.28 13.98 18.82
N ASN A 741 -35.30 14.43 19.57
CA ASN A 741 -35.84 15.82 19.72
C ASN A 741 -36.11 16.71 18.48
N ASN A 742 -35.79 16.25 17.27
CA ASN A 742 -35.93 17.00 16.04
C ASN A 742 -37.34 16.80 15.46
N LYS A 743 -38.02 17.91 15.14
CA LYS A 743 -39.33 17.89 14.46
C LYS A 743 -39.27 17.30 13.04
N GLU A 744 -38.07 17.06 12.51
CA GLU A 744 -37.83 16.63 11.14
C GLU A 744 -37.65 15.10 11.05
N LYS A 745 -38.70 14.42 10.58
CA LYS A 745 -38.73 12.97 10.27
C LYS A 745 -38.04 12.59 8.95
N ILE A 746 -37.13 13.44 8.46
CA ILE A 746 -36.54 13.37 7.13
C ILE A 746 -35.01 13.44 7.24
N ARG A 747 -34.30 12.62 6.45
CA ARG A 747 -32.83 12.61 6.36
C ARG A 747 -32.43 12.47 4.90
N MET A 748 -31.48 13.28 4.45
CA MET A 748 -30.96 13.23 3.08
C MET A 748 -29.61 12.53 3.08
N ILE A 749 -29.38 11.71 2.07
CA ILE A 749 -28.08 11.13 1.76
C ILE A 749 -27.73 11.46 0.31
N TYR A 750 -26.43 11.56 0.05
CA TYR A 750 -25.89 11.70 -1.30
C TYR A 750 -25.01 10.49 -1.59
N ILE A 751 -25.08 9.97 -2.80
CA ILE A 751 -24.32 8.77 -3.20
C ILE A 751 -23.48 9.14 -4.42
N TYR A 752 -22.19 8.85 -4.36
CA TYR A 752 -21.21 9.11 -5.42
C TYR A 752 -20.76 7.80 -6.08
N ASN A 753 -20.84 7.77 -7.40
CA ASN A 753 -20.28 6.70 -8.23
C ASN A 753 -18.89 7.11 -8.78
N PRO A 754 -17.78 6.55 -8.26
CA PRO A 754 -16.44 6.88 -8.74
C PRO A 754 -15.98 5.99 -9.92
N THR A 755 -16.90 5.38 -10.67
CA THR A 755 -16.57 4.40 -11.72
C THR A 755 -17.17 4.73 -13.08
N ASP A 756 -16.56 4.17 -14.13
CA ASP A 756 -16.85 4.44 -15.55
C ASP A 756 -18.21 3.93 -16.03
N GLN A 757 -18.91 3.16 -15.20
CA GLN A 757 -20.14 2.47 -15.56
C GLN A 757 -21.29 2.87 -14.65
N ARG A 758 -22.52 2.87 -15.18
CA ARG A 758 -23.75 3.06 -14.43
C ARG A 758 -23.92 1.94 -13.40
N ARG A 759 -24.08 2.30 -12.12
CA ARG A 759 -24.17 1.34 -11.01
C ARG A 759 -25.62 1.13 -10.60
N ILE A 760 -26.06 -0.13 -10.71
CA ILE A 760 -27.33 -0.62 -10.15
C ILE A 760 -26.98 -1.59 -9.02
N GLU A 761 -26.98 -1.10 -7.78
CA GLU A 761 -26.40 -1.78 -6.61
C GLU A 761 -27.21 -1.55 -5.32
N ILE A 762 -27.01 -2.40 -4.31
CA ILE A 762 -27.67 -2.28 -3.00
C ILE A 762 -26.79 -1.49 -2.03
N VAL A 763 -27.30 -0.40 -1.49
CA VAL A 763 -26.64 0.39 -0.45
C VAL A 763 -27.19 0.07 0.94
N LYS A 764 -26.32 0.06 1.95
CA LYS A 764 -26.63 -0.29 3.35
C LYS A 764 -26.58 0.94 4.26
N ILE A 765 -27.65 1.15 5.03
CA ILE A 765 -27.83 2.29 5.93
C ILE A 765 -28.31 1.78 7.30
N LEU A 766 -27.74 2.28 8.41
CA LEU A 766 -28.16 1.87 9.75
C LEU A 766 -29.17 2.86 10.33
N LEU A 767 -30.31 2.36 10.82
CA LEU A 767 -31.44 3.16 11.29
C LEU A 767 -31.94 2.69 12.68
N ASP A 768 -32.58 3.60 13.44
CA ASP A 768 -33.29 3.27 14.69
C ASP A 768 -34.73 2.75 14.50
N THR A 769 -35.24 2.74 13.27
CA THR A 769 -36.60 2.32 12.92
C THR A 769 -36.68 1.57 11.60
N TYR A 770 -37.60 0.61 11.50
CA TYR A 770 -37.95 -0.09 10.26
C TYR A 770 -39.17 0.51 9.54
N TYR A 771 -39.82 1.53 10.11
CA TYR A 771 -40.90 2.28 9.47
C TYR A 771 -40.35 3.43 8.63
N VAL A 772 -39.80 3.10 7.47
CA VAL A 772 -39.20 4.09 6.55
C VAL A 772 -39.69 3.95 5.12
N ARG A 773 -39.88 5.10 4.46
CA ARG A 773 -40.06 5.23 3.01
C ARG A 773 -38.84 5.97 2.44
N VAL A 774 -38.40 5.58 1.26
CA VAL A 774 -37.30 6.26 0.56
C VAL A 774 -37.83 6.94 -0.70
N THR A 775 -37.28 8.11 -1.02
CA THR A 775 -37.52 8.84 -2.26
C THR A 775 -36.20 9.26 -2.92
N SER A 776 -36.21 9.53 -4.21
CA SER A 776 -35.14 10.26 -4.91
C SER A 776 -35.83 11.18 -5.92
N ASN A 777 -35.38 12.44 -6.05
CA ASN A 777 -36.05 13.45 -6.89
C ASN A 777 -37.57 13.56 -6.61
N LYS A 778 -37.97 13.42 -5.33
CA LYS A 778 -39.36 13.36 -4.82
C LYS A 778 -40.20 12.14 -5.25
N GLN A 779 -39.68 11.24 -6.10
CA GLN A 779 -40.34 10.00 -6.49
C GLN A 779 -40.09 8.88 -5.47
N PRO A 780 -41.06 7.99 -5.18
CA PRO A 780 -40.85 6.83 -4.31
C PRO A 780 -39.84 5.84 -4.90
N ILE A 781 -39.05 5.22 -4.02
CA ILE A 781 -38.29 4.00 -4.34
C ILE A 781 -39.04 2.83 -3.72
N GLU A 782 -39.63 2.00 -4.57
CA GLU A 782 -40.40 0.82 -4.16
C GLU A 782 -39.50 -0.41 -3.92
N THR A 783 -38.26 -0.35 -4.40
CA THR A 783 -37.24 -1.42 -4.30
C THR A 783 -36.32 -1.23 -3.09
N CYS A 784 -36.84 -1.58 -1.91
CA CYS A 784 -36.08 -1.60 -0.66
C CYS A 784 -36.28 -2.92 0.12
N GLN A 785 -35.47 -3.13 1.15
CA GLN A 785 -35.54 -4.28 2.07
C GLN A 785 -35.00 -3.86 3.45
N ILE A 786 -35.55 -4.41 4.54
CA ILE A 786 -35.02 -4.21 5.90
C ILE A 786 -34.43 -5.53 6.41
N ASP A 787 -33.17 -5.49 6.87
CA ASP A 787 -32.50 -6.57 7.58
C ASP A 787 -32.36 -6.26 9.09
N PRO A 788 -32.27 -7.29 9.96
CA PRO A 788 -31.85 -7.09 11.35
C PRO A 788 -30.38 -6.63 11.43
N LYS A 789 -30.08 -5.72 12.37
CA LYS A 789 -28.71 -5.50 12.82
C LYS A 789 -28.32 -6.57 13.84
N TRP A 790 -27.20 -7.25 13.65
CA TRP A 790 -26.66 -8.22 14.61
C TRP A 790 -25.74 -7.51 15.61
N SER A 791 -25.75 -7.93 16.89
CA SER A 791 -25.02 -7.24 17.97
C SER A 791 -23.50 -7.30 17.80
N ASN A 792 -22.99 -8.42 17.29
CA ASN A 792 -21.68 -8.50 16.64
C ASN A 792 -21.75 -9.44 15.42
N ARG A 793 -20.67 -9.52 14.64
CA ARG A 793 -20.63 -10.23 13.35
C ARG A 793 -20.78 -11.75 13.45
N ARG A 794 -20.35 -12.35 14.56
CA ARG A 794 -20.44 -13.78 14.85
C ARG A 794 -21.72 -14.14 15.61
N SER A 795 -22.34 -13.15 16.26
CA SER A 795 -23.55 -13.36 17.06
C SER A 795 -24.77 -13.69 16.20
N ASN A 796 -25.65 -14.50 16.81
CA ASN A 796 -27.01 -14.71 16.35
C ASN A 796 -28.01 -13.82 17.12
N ILE A 797 -27.52 -12.87 17.90
CA ILE A 797 -28.33 -11.96 18.71
C ILE A 797 -28.60 -10.69 17.88
N MET A 798 -29.87 -10.39 17.65
CA MET A 798 -30.27 -9.15 17.00
C MET A 798 -30.18 -7.98 17.99
N ASN A 799 -29.80 -6.81 17.49
CA ASN A 799 -30.03 -5.55 18.18
C ASN A 799 -31.54 -5.22 18.08
N GLN A 800 -32.16 -4.86 19.19
CA GLN A 800 -33.60 -4.55 19.25
C GLN A 800 -33.94 -3.17 18.69
N ASN A 801 -32.97 -2.24 18.69
CA ASN A 801 -33.16 -0.82 18.40
C ASN A 801 -32.37 -0.37 17.14
N GLN A 802 -31.88 -1.32 16.33
CA GLN A 802 -31.11 -1.01 15.11
C GLN A 802 -31.47 -1.97 13.97
N PHE A 803 -31.59 -1.41 12.76
CA PHE A 803 -31.95 -2.12 11.54
C PHE A 803 -30.99 -1.73 10.41
N GLU A 804 -30.72 -2.62 9.45
CA GLU A 804 -30.05 -2.25 8.20
C GLU A 804 -31.11 -2.03 7.11
N LEU A 805 -31.35 -0.78 6.69
CA LEU A 805 -32.08 -0.46 5.48
C LEU A 805 -31.18 -0.77 4.27
N LEU A 806 -31.75 -1.51 3.32
CA LEU A 806 -31.22 -1.76 2.00
C LEU A 806 -32.05 -1.02 0.97
N ILE A 807 -31.40 -0.21 0.14
CA ILE A 807 -32.02 0.45 -1.01
C ILE A 807 -31.33 0.00 -2.29
N LEU A 808 -32.12 -0.22 -3.34
CA LEU A 808 -31.58 -0.34 -4.70
C LEU A 808 -31.34 1.07 -5.25
N ILE A 809 -30.08 1.36 -5.55
CA ILE A 809 -29.68 2.62 -6.20
C ILE A 809 -29.52 2.41 -7.71
N ASP A 810 -29.58 3.53 -8.42
CA ASP A 810 -29.40 3.60 -9.87
C ASP A 810 -28.75 4.95 -10.20
N ILE A 811 -27.46 4.92 -10.51
CA ILE A 811 -26.59 6.10 -10.56
C ILE A 811 -25.62 6.03 -11.74
N GLU A 812 -25.49 7.14 -12.45
CA GLU A 812 -24.68 7.24 -13.68
C GLU A 812 -23.17 7.27 -13.39
N PRO A 813 -22.31 6.99 -14.39
CA PRO A 813 -20.86 7.14 -14.26
C PRO A 813 -20.49 8.52 -13.73
N TYR A 814 -19.55 8.59 -12.79
CA TYR A 814 -19.01 9.87 -12.29
C TYR A 814 -20.09 10.89 -11.91
N SER A 815 -21.08 10.47 -11.13
CA SER A 815 -22.18 11.32 -10.68
C SER A 815 -22.41 11.21 -9.18
N ILE A 816 -23.03 12.24 -8.62
CA ILE A 816 -23.52 12.29 -7.24
C ILE A 816 -25.05 12.47 -7.29
N LYS A 817 -25.80 11.65 -6.56
CA LYS A 817 -27.27 11.63 -6.60
C LYS A 817 -27.91 11.65 -5.21
N GLU A 818 -28.98 12.42 -5.04
CA GLU A 818 -29.76 12.56 -3.81
C GLU A 818 -30.72 11.38 -3.59
N TYR A 819 -30.84 10.98 -2.31
CA TYR A 819 -31.88 10.09 -1.81
C TYR A 819 -32.37 10.60 -0.45
N THR A 820 -33.69 10.63 -0.27
CA THR A 820 -34.34 11.07 0.98
C THR A 820 -34.96 9.88 1.72
N ILE A 821 -34.68 9.76 3.01
CA ILE A 821 -35.27 8.77 3.92
C ILE A 821 -36.29 9.47 4.82
N HIS A 822 -37.53 8.97 4.83
CA HIS A 822 -38.65 9.50 5.60
C HIS A 822 -39.10 8.46 6.64
N ALA A 823 -39.12 8.82 7.93
CA ALA A 823 -39.69 7.99 8.98
C ALA A 823 -41.22 8.14 9.01
N THR A 824 -41.94 7.01 8.92
CA THR A 824 -43.41 6.96 8.77
C THR A 824 -44.09 6.29 9.96
N THR A 825 -45.43 6.37 10.04
CA THR A 825 -46.25 5.75 11.11
C THR A 825 -47.36 4.83 10.58
N PHE A 826 -47.45 4.63 9.26
CA PHE A 826 -48.48 3.83 8.61
C PHE A 826 -47.86 2.88 7.57
N LYS A 827 -48.55 1.74 7.32
CA LYS A 827 -48.21 0.56 6.49
C LYS A 827 -46.80 0.46 5.87
N GLN A 828 -46.11 -0.64 6.19
CA GLN A 828 -44.77 -1.03 5.74
C GLN A 828 -44.44 -0.63 4.29
N PRO A 829 -43.52 0.33 4.07
CA PRO A 829 -43.05 0.68 2.73
C PRO A 829 -41.94 -0.25 2.22
N CYS A 830 -41.15 -0.83 3.12
CA CYS A 830 -40.06 -1.76 2.79
C CYS A 830 -40.32 -3.15 3.41
N PRO A 831 -40.22 -4.25 2.64
CA PRO A 831 -40.36 -5.61 3.14
C PRO A 831 -39.26 -6.01 4.13
N LEU A 832 -39.64 -6.76 5.16
CA LEU A 832 -38.73 -7.34 6.14
C LEU A 832 -38.18 -8.67 5.64
N THR A 833 -36.90 -8.93 5.89
CA THR A 833 -36.21 -10.19 5.57
C THR A 833 -36.71 -11.36 6.43
N GLU A 834 -36.98 -12.51 5.81
CA GLU A 834 -37.23 -13.77 6.51
C GLU A 834 -35.91 -14.45 6.92
N ILE A 835 -35.91 -15.12 8.07
CA ILE A 835 -34.71 -15.71 8.66
C ILE A 835 -34.96 -17.19 8.96
N GLU A 836 -34.12 -18.06 8.42
CA GLU A 836 -34.18 -19.50 8.64
C GLU A 836 -32.90 -19.96 9.35
N TYR A 837 -33.04 -20.89 10.29
CA TYR A 837 -31.91 -21.47 11.02
C TYR A 837 -31.84 -22.99 10.83
N ILE A 838 -30.61 -23.51 10.71
CA ILE A 838 -30.30 -24.94 10.77
C ILE A 838 -29.43 -25.16 12.01
N ASN A 839 -29.70 -26.25 12.74
CA ASN A 839 -29.16 -26.64 14.05
C ASN A 839 -29.79 -25.89 15.25
N GLU A 840 -30.91 -26.41 15.76
CA GLU A 840 -31.76 -25.81 16.81
C GLU A 840 -31.04 -25.51 18.16
N LYS A 841 -29.90 -26.16 18.45
CA LYS A 841 -29.27 -26.19 19.78
C LYS A 841 -28.74 -24.84 20.30
N GLN A 842 -28.70 -23.79 19.49
CA GLN A 842 -28.22 -22.44 19.88
C GLN A 842 -29.14 -21.30 19.43
N LEU A 843 -30.46 -21.51 19.40
CA LEU A 843 -31.39 -20.44 19.03
C LEU A 843 -31.39 -19.27 20.03
N PRO A 844 -31.46 -18.01 19.56
CA PRO A 844 -31.56 -16.85 20.44
C PRO A 844 -32.87 -16.86 21.23
N LYS A 845 -32.78 -16.78 22.56
CA LYS A 845 -33.93 -16.55 23.44
C LYS A 845 -34.38 -15.07 23.38
N THR A 846 -35.02 -14.66 22.29
CA THR A 846 -35.52 -13.28 22.12
C THR A 846 -37.05 -13.24 21.97
N SER A 847 -37.71 -12.49 22.85
CA SER A 847 -39.17 -12.50 23.04
C SER A 847 -39.96 -11.46 22.25
N SER A 848 -39.30 -10.58 21.48
CA SER A 848 -39.95 -9.77 20.45
C SER A 848 -38.96 -9.44 19.33
N THR A 849 -39.39 -9.63 18.08
CA THR A 849 -38.68 -9.21 16.87
C THR A 849 -39.70 -9.03 15.74
N PRO A 850 -39.56 -8.03 14.84
CA PRO A 850 -40.45 -7.87 13.70
C PRO A 850 -40.15 -8.88 12.58
N PHE A 851 -39.01 -9.57 12.63
CA PHE A 851 -38.58 -10.53 11.60
C PHE A 851 -39.16 -11.91 11.83
N LYS A 852 -39.74 -12.51 10.78
CA LYS A 852 -40.20 -13.91 10.79
C LYS A 852 -38.98 -14.83 10.88
N MET A 853 -38.87 -15.57 11.98
CA MET A 853 -37.83 -16.56 12.22
C MET A 853 -38.41 -17.97 12.14
N THR A 854 -37.70 -18.88 11.47
CA THR A 854 -38.07 -20.29 11.37
C THR A 854 -36.87 -21.21 11.59
N VAL A 855 -37.12 -22.44 12.02
CA VAL A 855 -36.11 -23.50 12.13
C VAL A 855 -36.43 -24.52 11.06
N ILE A 856 -35.46 -24.84 10.21
CA ILE A 856 -35.66 -25.79 9.10
C ILE A 856 -34.82 -27.05 9.34
N ASN A 857 -35.48 -28.21 9.28
CA ASN A 857 -34.84 -29.52 9.31
C ASN A 857 -34.88 -30.10 7.89
N THR A 858 -33.75 -30.00 7.18
CA THR A 858 -33.65 -30.39 5.77
C THR A 858 -32.35 -31.15 5.47
N LYS A 859 -32.34 -31.93 4.39
CA LYS A 859 -31.15 -32.62 3.86
C LYS A 859 -30.19 -31.66 3.14
N GLY A 860 -30.70 -30.51 2.68
CA GLY A 860 -29.98 -29.44 2.00
C GLY A 860 -30.89 -28.23 1.74
N PHE A 861 -30.33 -27.11 1.33
CA PHE A 861 -31.07 -25.87 1.07
C PHE A 861 -30.46 -25.11 -0.10
N GLN A 862 -31.20 -24.14 -0.64
CA GLN A 862 -30.71 -23.31 -1.74
C GLN A 862 -31.06 -21.83 -1.55
N ILE A 863 -30.32 -20.97 -2.25
CA ILE A 863 -30.68 -19.56 -2.50
C ILE A 863 -30.67 -19.31 -4.01
N ASP A 864 -31.50 -18.37 -4.43
CA ASP A 864 -31.89 -18.20 -5.83
C ASP A 864 -32.00 -16.73 -6.22
N ASN A 865 -31.61 -16.41 -7.45
CA ASN A 865 -32.02 -15.18 -8.14
C ASN A 865 -32.47 -15.51 -9.57
N ARG A 866 -32.47 -14.52 -10.48
CA ARG A 866 -32.84 -14.71 -11.90
C ARG A 866 -31.88 -15.59 -12.68
N PHE A 867 -30.58 -15.55 -12.39
CA PHE A 867 -29.54 -16.17 -13.22
C PHE A 867 -28.92 -17.41 -12.57
N LEU A 868 -28.86 -17.48 -11.24
CA LEU A 868 -28.17 -18.51 -10.48
C LEU A 868 -29.11 -19.19 -9.47
N SER A 869 -28.94 -20.50 -9.31
CA SER A 869 -29.35 -21.26 -8.13
C SER A 869 -28.12 -21.82 -7.43
N ILE A 870 -27.98 -21.57 -6.13
CA ILE A 870 -26.83 -21.99 -5.34
C ILE A 870 -27.29 -23.01 -4.30
N ILE A 871 -26.81 -24.25 -4.43
CA ILE A 871 -27.30 -25.40 -3.66
C ILE A 871 -26.28 -25.79 -2.59
N PHE A 872 -26.75 -25.95 -1.35
CA PHE A 872 -25.96 -26.27 -0.17
C PHE A 872 -26.40 -27.58 0.49
N SER A 873 -25.44 -28.28 1.10
CA SER A 873 -25.70 -29.37 2.03
C SER A 873 -26.37 -28.88 3.32
N LYS A 874 -26.95 -29.80 4.11
CA LYS A 874 -27.40 -29.50 5.49
C LYS A 874 -26.32 -28.90 6.41
N ASN A 875 -25.04 -29.10 6.08
CA ASN A 875 -23.90 -28.54 6.82
C ASN A 875 -23.38 -27.23 6.19
N GLY A 876 -24.11 -26.59 5.26
CA GLY A 876 -23.73 -25.29 4.68
C GLY A 876 -22.56 -25.34 3.69
N VAL A 877 -21.99 -26.51 3.39
CA VAL A 877 -21.05 -26.69 2.28
C VAL A 877 -21.83 -26.50 0.97
N LEU A 878 -21.36 -25.60 0.09
CA LEU A 878 -21.86 -25.45 -1.28
C LEU A 878 -21.61 -26.75 -2.05
N LEU A 879 -22.56 -27.22 -2.84
CA LEU A 879 -22.47 -28.47 -3.61
C LEU A 879 -22.55 -28.27 -5.12
N ASN A 880 -23.35 -27.30 -5.58
CA ASN A 880 -23.63 -27.10 -7.00
C ASN A 880 -24.08 -25.65 -7.27
N VAL A 881 -23.71 -25.13 -8.44
CA VAL A 881 -24.21 -23.87 -9.00
C VAL A 881 -24.92 -24.18 -10.32
N GLN A 882 -26.18 -23.80 -10.44
CA GLN A 882 -26.96 -23.93 -11.67
C GLN A 882 -27.12 -22.55 -12.31
N HIS A 883 -26.78 -22.43 -13.60
CA HIS A 883 -27.08 -21.24 -14.38
C HIS A 883 -28.45 -21.40 -15.06
N LYS A 884 -29.42 -20.61 -14.61
CA LYS A 884 -30.85 -20.78 -14.95
C LYS A 884 -31.20 -20.50 -16.41
N LYS A 885 -30.37 -19.74 -17.13
CA LYS A 885 -30.60 -19.42 -18.55
C LYS A 885 -30.09 -20.50 -19.50
N SER A 886 -28.98 -21.18 -19.18
CA SER A 886 -28.42 -22.26 -19.99
C SER A 886 -28.77 -23.66 -19.50
N ASP A 887 -29.36 -23.77 -18.31
CA ASP A 887 -29.58 -25.01 -17.54
C ASP A 887 -28.29 -25.81 -17.22
N GLU A 888 -27.14 -25.14 -17.34
CA GLU A 888 -25.85 -25.73 -17.04
C GLU A 888 -25.67 -25.87 -15.52
N ASN A 889 -25.27 -27.06 -15.10
CA ASN A 889 -25.05 -27.41 -13.71
C ASN A 889 -23.55 -27.65 -13.44
N LEU A 890 -22.92 -26.73 -12.71
CA LEU A 890 -21.53 -26.85 -12.28
C LEU A 890 -21.46 -27.40 -10.86
N ARG A 891 -20.99 -28.64 -10.75
CA ARG A 891 -20.56 -29.21 -9.46
C ARG A 891 -19.49 -28.31 -8.85
N PHE A 892 -19.75 -27.80 -7.66
CA PHE A 892 -18.90 -26.79 -7.03
C PHE A 892 -18.92 -26.92 -5.51
N HIS A 893 -17.75 -27.13 -4.90
CA HIS A 893 -17.59 -27.28 -3.46
C HIS A 893 -16.67 -26.22 -2.88
N THR A 894 -17.07 -25.67 -1.73
CA THR A 894 -16.35 -24.64 -0.98
C THR A 894 -15.93 -25.19 0.38
N ASN A 895 -14.62 -25.23 0.67
CA ASN A 895 -14.09 -25.68 1.95
C ASN A 895 -13.02 -24.70 2.46
N ILE A 896 -12.86 -24.57 3.78
CA ILE A 896 -11.64 -23.99 4.36
C ILE A 896 -10.67 -25.12 4.69
N ILE A 897 -9.43 -24.92 4.29
CA ILE A 897 -8.29 -25.82 4.51
C ILE A 897 -7.24 -25.12 5.36
N ARG A 898 -6.40 -25.92 6.03
CA ARG A 898 -5.23 -25.45 6.77
C ARG A 898 -3.95 -26.14 6.30
N TYR A 899 -2.87 -25.39 6.25
CA TYR A 899 -1.50 -25.91 6.22
C TYR A 899 -0.86 -25.67 7.60
N GLY A 900 -0.01 -26.59 8.05
CA GLY A 900 0.97 -26.33 9.09
C GLY A 900 2.31 -25.92 8.46
N THR A 901 3.37 -25.89 9.27
CA THR A 901 4.74 -25.63 8.82
C THR A 901 5.64 -26.79 9.21
N LEU A 902 6.66 -27.07 8.39
CA LEU A 902 7.79 -27.87 8.84
C LEU A 902 8.42 -27.26 10.11
N LYS A 903 9.05 -28.11 10.92
CA LYS A 903 9.59 -27.75 12.25
C LYS A 903 11.12 -27.87 12.36
N GLN A 904 11.77 -28.27 11.28
CA GLN A 904 13.23 -28.41 11.20
C GLN A 904 13.90 -27.03 11.35
N SER A 905 15.18 -27.02 11.70
CA SER A 905 15.99 -25.78 11.62
C SER A 905 16.07 -25.32 10.18
N ASP A 906 15.95 -24.01 9.97
CA ASP A 906 16.04 -23.28 8.69
C ASP A 906 14.97 -23.62 7.61
N HIS A 907 14.33 -24.80 7.67
CA HIS A 907 13.24 -25.20 6.78
C HIS A 907 11.86 -25.07 7.44
N HIS A 908 11.33 -23.85 7.49
CA HIS A 908 9.96 -23.58 7.95
C HIS A 908 9.39 -22.26 7.38
N SER A 909 8.06 -22.12 7.41
CA SER A 909 7.38 -20.86 7.06
C SER A 909 7.79 -19.72 8.00
N GLY A 910 7.80 -18.50 7.46
CA GLY A 910 7.93 -17.23 8.19
C GLY A 910 7.25 -16.13 7.40
N ALA A 911 7.71 -14.87 7.45
CA ALA A 911 7.02 -13.77 6.77
C ALA A 911 7.12 -13.82 5.23
N TYR A 912 8.21 -14.37 4.69
CA TYR A 912 8.49 -14.46 3.26
C TYR A 912 8.17 -15.85 2.72
N LEU A 913 8.66 -16.87 3.41
CA LEU A 913 8.62 -18.26 2.98
C LEU A 913 7.29 -18.93 3.33
N PHE A 914 6.83 -19.80 2.44
CA PHE A 914 5.78 -20.77 2.71
C PHE A 914 6.39 -22.18 2.57
N ILE A 915 6.54 -22.89 3.69
CA ILE A 915 7.12 -24.25 3.72
C ILE A 915 6.16 -25.16 4.50
N PRO A 916 5.11 -25.68 3.82
CA PRO A 916 4.06 -26.45 4.46
C PRO A 916 4.55 -27.81 4.97
N ASP A 917 3.91 -28.31 6.04
CA ASP A 917 4.16 -29.66 6.58
C ASP A 917 3.56 -30.81 5.74
N GLY A 918 2.96 -30.49 4.60
CA GLY A 918 2.40 -31.46 3.65
C GLY A 918 1.21 -30.88 2.88
N ILE A 919 0.34 -31.76 2.40
CA ILE A 919 -0.92 -31.34 1.76
C ILE A 919 -1.91 -30.76 2.78
N ALA A 920 -2.70 -29.78 2.35
CA ALA A 920 -3.68 -29.11 3.20
C ALA A 920 -4.69 -30.08 3.83
N GLN A 921 -4.95 -29.89 5.13
CA GLN A 921 -5.98 -30.61 5.87
C GLN A 921 -7.31 -29.85 5.78
N ASN A 922 -8.41 -30.55 5.48
CA ASN A 922 -9.75 -29.96 5.55
C ASN A 922 -10.12 -29.65 7.01
N ILE A 923 -10.74 -28.50 7.26
CA ILE A 923 -11.33 -28.19 8.57
C ILE A 923 -12.72 -28.86 8.66
N PRO A 924 -13.03 -29.67 9.70
CA PRO A 924 -14.29 -30.41 9.78
C PRO A 924 -15.54 -29.52 9.81
N THR A 925 -16.45 -29.76 8.86
CA THR A 925 -17.73 -29.02 8.74
C THR A 925 -18.83 -29.54 9.68
N SER A 926 -18.50 -30.50 10.54
CA SER A 926 -19.37 -31.02 11.60
C SER A 926 -19.49 -30.08 12.80
N ASN A 927 -18.59 -29.11 12.92
CA ASN A 927 -18.43 -28.25 14.10
C ASN A 927 -19.05 -26.85 13.90
N TYR A 928 -20.03 -26.71 13.00
CA TYR A 928 -20.73 -25.45 12.79
C TYR A 928 -21.86 -25.26 13.81
N ASP A 929 -21.70 -24.26 14.68
CA ASP A 929 -22.61 -23.93 15.78
C ASP A 929 -24.05 -23.65 15.33
N LEU A 930 -24.21 -22.80 14.32
CA LEU A 930 -25.49 -22.42 13.72
C LEU A 930 -25.28 -21.96 12.27
N ILE A 931 -26.14 -22.41 11.36
CA ILE A 931 -26.22 -21.85 10.00
C ILE A 931 -27.45 -20.95 9.95
N ARG A 932 -27.26 -19.71 9.47
CA ARG A 932 -28.32 -18.71 9.36
C ARG A 932 -28.51 -18.31 7.89
N ILE A 933 -29.71 -18.50 7.39
CA ILE A 933 -30.13 -18.10 6.05
C ILE A 933 -31.01 -16.85 6.18
N GLN A 934 -30.76 -15.86 5.35
CA GLN A 934 -31.59 -14.66 5.20
C GLN A 934 -32.20 -14.66 3.80
N ARG A 935 -33.52 -14.51 3.70
CA ARG A 935 -34.25 -14.39 2.44
C ARG A 935 -34.98 -13.06 2.39
N GLY A 936 -34.57 -12.19 1.46
CA GLY A 936 -35.25 -10.94 1.17
C GLY A 936 -35.27 -10.66 -0.33
N PRO A 937 -36.13 -9.74 -0.81
CA PRO A 937 -36.41 -9.56 -2.23
C PRO A 937 -35.23 -8.99 -3.03
N LEU A 938 -34.34 -8.22 -2.41
CA LEU A 938 -33.13 -7.69 -3.05
C LEU A 938 -31.91 -8.58 -2.85
N ILE A 939 -31.84 -9.32 -1.74
CA ILE A 939 -30.66 -10.09 -1.37
C ILE A 939 -31.00 -11.29 -0.47
N SER A 940 -30.44 -12.44 -0.85
CA SER A 940 -30.38 -13.64 0.00
C SER A 940 -28.96 -13.87 0.49
N ARG A 941 -28.80 -14.39 1.72
CA ARG A 941 -27.49 -14.67 2.33
C ARG A 941 -27.47 -15.96 3.13
N VAL A 942 -26.30 -16.57 3.22
CA VAL A 942 -26.03 -17.74 4.07
C VAL A 942 -24.82 -17.42 4.93
N TYR A 943 -24.99 -17.49 6.25
CA TYR A 943 -23.94 -17.29 7.24
C TYR A 943 -23.58 -18.61 7.89
N ILE A 944 -22.28 -18.86 8.02
CA ILE A 944 -21.71 -20.05 8.67
C ILE A 944 -20.59 -19.56 9.59
N ASN A 945 -20.65 -19.95 10.86
CA ASN A 945 -19.63 -19.60 11.85
C ASN A 945 -18.87 -20.85 12.29
N HIS A 946 -17.57 -20.69 12.47
CA HIS A 946 -16.62 -21.67 12.98
C HIS A 946 -15.62 -20.95 13.90
N GLU A 947 -14.95 -21.67 14.81
CA GLU A 947 -14.02 -21.06 15.78
C GLU A 947 -12.90 -20.23 15.11
N LEU A 948 -12.43 -20.67 13.93
CA LEU A 948 -11.34 -20.06 13.17
C LEU A 948 -11.80 -19.07 12.07
N TYR A 949 -13.08 -19.08 11.69
CA TYR A 949 -13.57 -18.25 10.59
C TYR A 949 -15.10 -18.09 10.55
N SER A 950 -15.56 -17.01 9.93
CA SER A 950 -16.95 -16.84 9.50
C SER A 950 -17.03 -16.77 7.96
N LEU A 951 -18.01 -17.45 7.37
CA LEU A 951 -18.34 -17.36 5.94
C LEU A 951 -19.68 -16.65 5.75
N GLN A 952 -19.76 -15.80 4.72
CA GLN A 952 -21.01 -15.21 4.23
C GLN A 952 -21.09 -15.37 2.71
N TYR A 953 -22.04 -16.18 2.24
CA TYR A 953 -22.49 -16.17 0.84
C TYR A 953 -23.57 -15.10 0.66
N LYS A 954 -23.54 -14.38 -0.46
CA LYS A 954 -24.46 -13.29 -0.85
C LYS A 954 -24.88 -13.50 -2.30
N LEU A 955 -26.18 -13.54 -2.55
CA LEU A 955 -26.76 -13.52 -3.90
C LEU A 955 -27.75 -12.34 -3.99
N THR A 956 -27.61 -11.49 -5.02
CA THR A 956 -28.47 -10.32 -5.23
C THR A 956 -29.56 -10.59 -6.26
N ASN A 957 -30.60 -9.75 -6.25
CA ASN A 957 -31.69 -9.76 -7.21
C ASN A 957 -32.09 -8.30 -7.49
N THR A 958 -31.33 -7.61 -8.36
CA THR A 958 -31.41 -6.16 -8.57
C THR A 958 -31.44 -5.71 -10.04
N ASN A 959 -31.34 -6.63 -11.00
CA ASN A 959 -31.03 -6.37 -12.41
C ASN A 959 -29.62 -5.80 -12.67
N GLY A 960 -28.77 -5.70 -11.63
CA GLY A 960 -27.39 -5.22 -11.73
C GLY A 960 -26.40 -6.30 -12.16
N LEU A 961 -25.14 -5.92 -12.42
CA LEU A 961 -24.07 -6.86 -12.80
C LEU A 961 -23.82 -7.92 -11.72
N ASN A 962 -24.04 -7.57 -10.45
CA ASN A 962 -23.85 -8.47 -9.31
C ASN A 962 -24.82 -9.66 -9.27
N ASP A 963 -25.89 -9.68 -10.07
CA ASP A 963 -26.81 -10.82 -10.14
C ASP A 963 -26.23 -12.02 -10.91
N TYR A 964 -25.18 -11.80 -11.70
CA TYR A 964 -24.47 -12.85 -12.46
C TYR A 964 -23.40 -13.58 -11.64
N MET A 965 -23.15 -13.18 -10.38
CA MET A 965 -22.06 -13.71 -9.57
C MET A 965 -22.53 -14.08 -8.14
N LEU A 966 -21.78 -14.96 -7.49
CA LEU A 966 -21.95 -15.28 -6.08
C LEU A 966 -20.95 -14.47 -5.25
N GLY A 967 -21.45 -13.56 -4.41
CA GLY A 967 -20.61 -12.83 -3.47
C GLY A 967 -20.20 -13.75 -2.32
N LEU A 968 -18.91 -13.77 -1.99
CA LEU A 968 -18.38 -14.47 -0.82
C LEU A 968 -17.57 -13.51 0.04
N SER A 969 -17.71 -13.62 1.36
CA SER A 969 -16.88 -12.90 2.31
C SER A 969 -16.46 -13.84 3.43
N THR A 970 -15.19 -13.78 3.81
CA THR A 970 -14.60 -14.59 4.87
C THR A 970 -14.03 -13.67 5.95
N ILE A 971 -14.24 -13.99 7.22
CA ILE A 971 -13.56 -13.33 8.34
C ILE A 971 -12.65 -14.37 9.00
N THR A 972 -11.35 -14.09 9.15
CA THR A 972 -10.38 -15.03 9.78
C THR A 972 -10.12 -14.67 11.25
N HIS A 973 -9.87 -15.69 12.07
CA HIS A 973 -9.74 -15.58 13.52
C HIS A 973 -8.51 -16.34 14.04
N LEU A 974 -7.32 -15.92 13.62
CA LEU A 974 -6.05 -16.53 14.01
C LEU A 974 -5.50 -15.96 15.33
N ASN A 975 -6.18 -16.25 16.45
CA ASN A 975 -5.74 -15.84 17.79
C ASN A 975 -5.06 -16.99 18.59
N MET A 976 -4.67 -18.08 17.93
CA MET A 976 -4.11 -19.27 18.57
C MET A 976 -2.58 -19.25 18.59
N ASN A 977 -1.94 -19.78 19.64
CA ASN A 977 -0.50 -20.03 19.65
C ASN A 977 -0.14 -21.33 18.90
N LYS A 978 -0.49 -21.39 17.61
CA LYS A 978 -0.22 -22.53 16.73
C LYS A 978 0.02 -22.05 15.30
N ASP A 979 1.14 -22.47 14.72
CA ASP A 979 1.46 -22.23 13.31
C ASP A 979 0.34 -22.77 12.42
N THR A 980 -0.32 -21.85 11.69
CA THR A 980 -1.53 -22.13 10.91
C THR A 980 -1.60 -21.18 9.73
N GLU A 981 -1.71 -21.73 8.52
CA GLU A 981 -1.99 -20.97 7.31
C GLU A 981 -3.34 -21.42 6.74
N LEU A 982 -4.28 -20.49 6.57
CA LEU A 982 -5.65 -20.77 6.11
C LEU A 982 -5.79 -20.44 4.63
N ALA A 983 -6.47 -21.33 3.90
CA ALA A 983 -6.88 -21.07 2.53
C ALA A 983 -8.33 -21.51 2.29
N LEU A 984 -8.97 -20.87 1.31
CA LEU A 984 -10.29 -21.18 0.78
C LEU A 984 -10.11 -22.06 -0.47
N ARG A 985 -10.59 -23.30 -0.40
CA ARG A 985 -10.55 -24.27 -1.49
C ARG A 985 -11.88 -24.28 -2.24
N PHE A 986 -11.80 -24.04 -3.54
CA PHE A 986 -12.86 -24.28 -4.50
C PHE A 986 -12.57 -25.60 -5.23
N SER A 987 -13.50 -26.55 -5.25
CA SER A 987 -13.40 -27.79 -6.03
C SER A 987 -14.55 -27.87 -7.05
N THR A 988 -14.22 -27.84 -8.33
CA THR A 988 -15.16 -27.68 -9.44
C THR A 988 -15.21 -28.91 -10.34
N GLY A 989 -16.17 -28.95 -11.27
CA GLY A 989 -16.21 -29.93 -12.37
C GLY A 989 -15.35 -29.60 -13.59
N ILE A 990 -14.65 -28.45 -13.60
CA ILE A 990 -13.93 -27.91 -14.77
C ILE A 990 -12.69 -28.73 -15.07
N LYS A 991 -12.44 -29.01 -16.35
CA LYS A 991 -11.34 -29.87 -16.84
C LYS A 991 -10.15 -29.06 -17.37
N ASN A 992 -9.63 -28.16 -16.55
CA ASN A 992 -8.49 -27.28 -16.85
C ASN A 992 -7.12 -27.99 -16.87
N GLY A 993 -7.05 -29.28 -16.51
CA GLY A 993 -5.78 -30.01 -16.43
C GLY A 993 -4.85 -29.41 -15.37
N ALA A 994 -3.62 -29.09 -15.75
CA ALA A 994 -2.66 -28.40 -14.90
C ALA A 994 -2.64 -26.87 -15.12
N GLU A 995 -3.48 -26.34 -16.02
CA GLU A 995 -3.43 -24.95 -16.48
C GLU A 995 -4.40 -24.07 -15.66
N PHE A 996 -3.97 -22.88 -15.27
CA PHE A 996 -4.83 -21.86 -14.65
C PHE A 996 -4.29 -20.47 -14.98
N PHE A 997 -5.02 -19.42 -14.63
CA PHE A 997 -4.61 -18.04 -14.94
C PHE A 997 -4.62 -17.18 -13.68
N THR A 998 -3.59 -16.36 -13.51
CA THR A 998 -3.48 -15.39 -12.40
C THR A 998 -3.23 -14.01 -12.96
N ASP A 999 -3.73 -12.97 -12.28
CA ASP A 999 -3.40 -11.61 -12.64
C ASP A 999 -1.98 -11.22 -12.20
N LEU A 1000 -1.41 -10.25 -12.90
CA LEU A 1000 -0.21 -9.53 -12.53
C LEU A 1000 -0.62 -8.08 -12.28
N ASN A 1001 -0.64 -7.69 -11.01
CA ASN A 1001 -0.92 -6.34 -10.52
C ASN A 1001 -2.28 -5.74 -10.94
N GLY A 1002 -3.27 -6.56 -11.29
CA GLY A 1002 -4.55 -6.14 -11.90
C GLY A 1002 -4.44 -5.58 -13.32
N PHE A 1003 -3.27 -5.71 -13.97
CA PHE A 1003 -3.00 -5.14 -15.29
C PHE A 1003 -3.13 -6.17 -16.43
N GLN A 1004 -2.69 -7.40 -16.21
CA GLN A 1004 -2.67 -8.45 -17.23
C GLN A 1004 -2.93 -9.83 -16.60
N MET A 1005 -3.40 -10.81 -17.38
CA MET A 1005 -3.46 -12.21 -16.96
C MET A 1005 -2.37 -13.01 -17.67
N ILE A 1006 -1.72 -13.90 -16.93
CA ILE A 1006 -0.74 -14.85 -17.47
C ILE A 1006 -1.20 -16.28 -17.18
N ARG A 1007 -0.99 -17.18 -18.14
CA ARG A 1007 -1.20 -18.61 -17.96
C ARG A 1007 -0.12 -19.18 -17.05
N ARG A 1008 -0.56 -19.99 -16.08
CA ARG A 1008 0.24 -20.78 -15.15
C ARG A 1008 0.03 -22.26 -15.45
N THR A 1009 1.07 -23.03 -15.18
CA THR A 1009 1.06 -24.50 -15.27
C THR A 1009 1.52 -25.04 -13.91
N THR A 1010 0.77 -25.97 -13.32
CA THR A 1010 1.19 -26.66 -12.10
C THR A 1010 2.18 -27.77 -12.44
N TYR A 1011 3.40 -27.67 -11.92
CA TYR A 1011 4.51 -28.59 -12.18
C TYR A 1011 4.72 -29.56 -11.01
N GLY A 1012 4.58 -30.86 -11.29
CA GLY A 1012 4.91 -31.93 -10.33
C GLY A 1012 6.41 -32.10 -10.03
N LYS A 1013 7.29 -31.42 -10.78
CA LYS A 1013 8.74 -31.32 -10.51
C LYS A 1013 9.11 -30.20 -9.52
N LEU A 1014 8.17 -29.33 -9.18
CA LEU A 1014 8.34 -28.28 -8.18
C LEU A 1014 7.63 -28.69 -6.88
N PRO A 1015 8.11 -28.26 -5.70
CA PRO A 1015 7.37 -28.45 -4.45
C PRO A 1015 6.06 -27.64 -4.45
N LEU A 1016 5.20 -27.89 -3.46
CA LEU A 1016 3.87 -27.28 -3.37
C LEU A 1016 3.96 -25.75 -3.41
N GLN A 1017 4.85 -25.17 -2.60
CA GLN A 1017 5.07 -23.74 -2.49
C GLN A 1017 5.61 -23.07 -3.76
N GLY A 1018 6.28 -23.84 -4.64
CA GLY A 1018 6.70 -23.38 -5.97
C GLY A 1018 5.57 -23.32 -7.01
N ASN A 1019 4.39 -23.85 -6.66
CA ASN A 1019 3.17 -23.77 -7.46
C ASN A 1019 2.14 -22.76 -6.90
N VAL A 1020 2.54 -21.94 -5.92
CA VAL A 1020 1.74 -20.82 -5.38
C VAL A 1020 2.20 -19.54 -6.04
N TYR A 1021 1.27 -18.77 -6.61
CA TYR A 1021 1.49 -17.54 -7.35
C TYR A 1021 0.73 -16.37 -6.69
N PRO A 1022 1.10 -15.10 -6.98
CA PRO A 1022 0.33 -13.96 -6.50
C PRO A 1022 -1.01 -13.86 -7.24
N MET A 1023 -2.05 -13.42 -6.53
CA MET A 1023 -3.36 -13.01 -7.05
C MET A 1023 -3.71 -11.61 -6.51
N PRO A 1024 -3.22 -10.53 -7.13
CA PRO A 1024 -3.49 -9.16 -6.67
C PRO A 1024 -4.94 -8.69 -6.81
N THR A 1025 -5.68 -9.22 -7.79
CA THR A 1025 -7.11 -8.91 -8.01
C THR A 1025 -7.95 -10.09 -8.54
N MET A 1026 -7.41 -11.05 -9.30
CA MET A 1026 -8.19 -12.13 -9.89
C MET A 1026 -7.39 -13.37 -10.35
N ALA A 1027 -8.06 -14.52 -10.34
CA ALA A 1027 -7.57 -15.76 -10.94
C ALA A 1027 -8.74 -16.53 -11.58
N TYR A 1028 -8.48 -17.37 -12.59
CA TYR A 1028 -9.52 -18.25 -13.14
C TYR A 1028 -8.98 -19.61 -13.60
N ILE A 1029 -9.90 -20.57 -13.68
CA ILE A 1029 -9.73 -21.85 -14.36
C ILE A 1029 -10.82 -22.01 -15.42
N GLU A 1030 -10.52 -22.71 -16.50
CA GLU A 1030 -11.43 -22.89 -17.61
C GLU A 1030 -11.22 -24.22 -18.32
N ASP A 1031 -12.26 -24.67 -19.02
CA ASP A 1031 -12.16 -25.65 -20.10
C ASP A 1031 -12.84 -25.11 -21.36
N ASN A 1032 -13.26 -25.99 -22.27
CA ASN A 1032 -13.91 -25.61 -23.52
C ASN A 1032 -15.37 -25.17 -23.36
N PHE A 1033 -15.97 -25.36 -22.18
CA PHE A 1033 -17.41 -25.14 -21.92
C PHE A 1033 -17.66 -24.16 -20.78
N MET A 1034 -16.82 -24.16 -19.74
CA MET A 1034 -17.02 -23.34 -18.55
C MET A 1034 -15.73 -22.62 -18.13
N ARG A 1035 -15.86 -21.38 -17.66
CA ARG A 1035 -14.86 -20.64 -16.89
C ARG A 1035 -15.39 -20.37 -15.48
N PHE A 1036 -14.52 -20.50 -14.49
CA PHE A 1036 -14.76 -20.06 -13.11
C PHE A 1036 -13.73 -19.00 -12.75
N THR A 1037 -14.22 -17.77 -12.55
CA THR A 1037 -13.40 -16.59 -12.27
C THR A 1037 -13.59 -16.14 -10.83
N ILE A 1038 -12.47 -16.02 -10.11
CA ILE A 1038 -12.39 -15.50 -8.74
C ILE A 1038 -11.89 -14.06 -8.82
N LEU A 1039 -12.71 -13.11 -8.39
CA LEU A 1039 -12.30 -11.71 -8.22
C LEU A 1039 -12.13 -11.41 -6.73
N SER A 1040 -11.09 -10.66 -6.35
CA SER A 1040 -10.65 -10.45 -4.98
C SER A 1040 -10.52 -8.96 -4.63
N GLY A 1041 -10.98 -8.57 -3.43
CA GLY A 1041 -10.85 -7.23 -2.88
C GLY A 1041 -9.50 -6.95 -2.20
N GLN A 1042 -8.61 -7.93 -2.18
CA GLN A 1042 -7.27 -7.85 -1.58
C GLN A 1042 -6.30 -8.76 -2.34
N SER A 1043 -5.00 -8.42 -2.33
CA SER A 1043 -3.95 -9.34 -2.77
C SER A 1043 -3.88 -10.56 -1.87
N SER A 1044 -3.62 -11.73 -2.46
CA SER A 1044 -3.53 -13.03 -1.77
C SER A 1044 -2.68 -14.00 -2.59
N GLY A 1045 -2.19 -15.09 -1.99
CA GLY A 1045 -1.64 -16.23 -2.76
C GLY A 1045 -2.74 -17.10 -3.38
N VAL A 1046 -2.46 -17.71 -4.53
CA VAL A 1046 -3.35 -18.69 -5.20
C VAL A 1046 -2.56 -19.88 -5.76
N ALA A 1047 -3.17 -21.07 -5.75
CA ALA A 1047 -2.59 -22.27 -6.38
C ALA A 1047 -3.67 -23.19 -6.97
N CYS A 1048 -3.38 -23.86 -8.09
CA CYS A 1048 -4.23 -24.89 -8.69
C CYS A 1048 -3.54 -26.27 -8.65
N LEU A 1049 -3.36 -26.81 -7.43
CA LEU A 1049 -2.54 -28.01 -7.20
C LEU A 1049 -3.11 -29.30 -7.83
N LYS A 1050 -4.38 -29.30 -8.24
CA LYS A 1050 -5.06 -30.42 -8.92
C LYS A 1050 -6.09 -29.88 -9.91
N PRO A 1051 -6.38 -30.61 -11.01
CA PRO A 1051 -7.44 -30.24 -11.95
C PRO A 1051 -8.77 -29.96 -11.23
N GLY A 1052 -9.42 -28.86 -11.59
CA GLY A 1052 -10.67 -28.39 -11.02
C GLY A 1052 -10.56 -27.80 -9.60
N ILE A 1053 -9.40 -27.81 -8.95
CA ILE A 1053 -9.24 -27.38 -7.55
C ILE A 1053 -8.35 -26.13 -7.46
N VAL A 1054 -8.90 -25.04 -6.92
CA VAL A 1054 -8.19 -23.76 -6.69
C VAL A 1054 -8.19 -23.43 -5.21
N ASP A 1055 -7.00 -23.20 -4.64
CA ASP A 1055 -6.79 -22.75 -3.27
C ASP A 1055 -6.42 -21.26 -3.27
N VAL A 1056 -7.20 -20.43 -2.59
CA VAL A 1056 -6.91 -19.00 -2.35
C VAL A 1056 -6.55 -18.80 -0.88
N PHE A 1057 -5.33 -18.34 -0.61
CA PHE A 1057 -4.83 -18.13 0.74
C PHE A 1057 -5.52 -16.92 1.39
N LEU A 1058 -5.86 -17.02 2.69
CA LEU A 1058 -6.67 -16.03 3.40
C LEU A 1058 -5.85 -15.25 4.45
N ASP A 1059 -5.14 -15.98 5.31
CA ASP A 1059 -4.39 -15.42 6.45
C ASP A 1059 -3.42 -16.49 6.98
N ARG A 1060 -2.35 -16.04 7.66
CA ARG A 1060 -1.29 -16.92 8.18
C ARG A 1060 -0.73 -16.42 9.50
N ARG A 1061 -0.54 -17.32 10.46
CA ARG A 1061 0.03 -17.06 11.78
C ARG A 1061 1.17 -18.05 12.04
N LEU A 1062 2.33 -17.53 12.37
CA LEU A 1062 3.61 -18.25 12.41
C LEU A 1062 4.45 -17.75 13.58
N THR A 1063 4.94 -18.67 14.41
CA THR A 1063 5.65 -18.36 15.66
C THR A 1063 7.15 -18.16 15.49
N ARG A 1064 7.70 -18.34 14.28
CA ARG A 1064 9.14 -18.36 13.99
C ARG A 1064 9.51 -17.46 12.80
N ASP A 1065 10.75 -17.01 12.78
CA ASP A 1065 11.39 -16.24 11.70
C ASP A 1065 12.05 -17.16 10.66
N ASP A 1066 11.82 -16.94 9.37
CA ASP A 1066 12.33 -17.76 8.26
C ASP A 1066 13.77 -17.44 7.82
N GLY A 1067 14.56 -16.81 8.69
CA GLY A 1067 15.98 -16.55 8.47
C GLY A 1067 16.28 -15.53 7.37
N ARG A 1068 15.28 -14.75 6.94
CA ARG A 1068 15.42 -13.70 5.91
C ARG A 1068 15.72 -12.31 6.48
N GLY A 1069 16.15 -12.24 7.73
CA GLY A 1069 16.64 -11.01 8.37
C GLY A 1069 15.61 -10.26 9.21
N LEU A 1070 14.31 -10.56 9.05
CA LEU A 1070 13.23 -9.95 9.82
C LEU A 1070 13.42 -10.13 11.33
N GLY A 1071 13.72 -11.35 11.77
CA GLY A 1071 13.98 -11.71 13.17
C GLY A 1071 12.71 -11.83 14.03
N GLU A 1072 11.54 -12.03 13.42
CA GLU A 1072 10.27 -12.36 14.09
C GLU A 1072 9.32 -13.14 13.18
N GLY A 1073 8.43 -13.93 13.79
CA GLY A 1073 7.31 -14.56 13.07
C GLY A 1073 6.09 -13.65 12.94
N ILE A 1074 5.07 -14.10 12.19
CA ILE A 1074 3.78 -13.39 12.06
C ILE A 1074 2.86 -13.77 13.22
N MET A 1075 2.81 -12.93 14.25
CA MET A 1075 1.88 -13.08 15.39
C MET A 1075 0.98 -11.87 15.63
N ASP A 1076 0.96 -10.92 14.69
CA ASP A 1076 0.27 -9.62 14.72
C ASP A 1076 -1.07 -9.60 13.95
N ASN A 1077 -1.67 -10.78 13.70
CA ASN A 1077 -2.94 -10.94 12.96
C ASN A 1077 -4.07 -10.06 13.50
N ARG A 1078 -4.85 -9.45 12.60
CA ARG A 1078 -6.02 -8.61 12.90
C ARG A 1078 -7.27 -9.18 12.21
N GLU A 1079 -8.47 -8.90 12.73
CA GLU A 1079 -9.71 -9.36 12.08
C GLU A 1079 -9.86 -8.68 10.71
N ILE A 1080 -9.74 -9.47 9.63
CA ILE A 1080 -9.89 -9.03 8.23
C ILE A 1080 -11.23 -9.52 7.68
N ILE A 1081 -11.89 -8.73 6.82
CA ILE A 1081 -12.91 -9.23 5.89
C ILE A 1081 -12.27 -9.40 4.51
N SER A 1082 -11.93 -10.64 4.13
CA SER A 1082 -11.55 -10.95 2.75
C SER A 1082 -12.84 -11.04 1.92
N THR A 1083 -12.87 -10.36 0.77
CA THR A 1083 -14.09 -10.22 -0.04
C THR A 1083 -13.85 -10.69 -1.46
N PHE A 1084 -14.72 -11.57 -1.96
CA PHE A 1084 -14.62 -12.17 -3.28
C PHE A 1084 -15.93 -12.04 -4.06
N LYS A 1085 -15.83 -11.93 -5.38
CA LYS A 1085 -16.94 -12.17 -6.32
C LYS A 1085 -16.61 -13.41 -7.14
N LEU A 1086 -17.49 -14.40 -7.11
CA LEU A 1086 -17.32 -15.69 -7.79
C LEU A 1086 -18.21 -15.71 -9.03
N LEU A 1087 -17.58 -15.68 -10.20
CA LEU A 1087 -18.25 -15.59 -11.49
C LEU A 1087 -18.16 -16.94 -12.22
N PHE A 1088 -19.27 -17.35 -12.82
CA PHE A 1088 -19.44 -18.62 -13.52
C PHE A 1088 -19.91 -18.34 -14.93
N GLU A 1089 -19.14 -18.74 -15.93
CA GLU A 1089 -19.30 -18.27 -17.31
C GLU A 1089 -19.32 -19.46 -18.25
N SER A 1090 -20.38 -19.56 -19.07
CA SER A 1090 -20.42 -20.47 -20.22
C SER A 1090 -19.43 -20.00 -21.29
N ARG A 1091 -18.89 -20.93 -22.08
CA ARG A 1091 -17.97 -20.64 -23.18
C ARG A 1091 -18.45 -21.25 -24.48
N HIS A 1092 -18.13 -20.56 -25.58
CA HIS A 1092 -18.57 -20.93 -26.91
C HIS A 1092 -17.41 -21.05 -27.90
N THR A 1093 -16.19 -20.69 -27.50
CA THR A 1093 -15.00 -20.70 -28.35
C THR A 1093 -13.89 -21.56 -27.76
N ILE A 1094 -13.11 -22.17 -28.66
CA ILE A 1094 -12.06 -23.12 -28.27
C ILE A 1094 -10.90 -22.33 -27.67
N ALA A 1095 -10.51 -22.67 -26.44
CA ALA A 1095 -9.38 -22.06 -25.76
C ALA A 1095 -8.08 -22.18 -26.58
N ASP A 1096 -7.42 -21.04 -26.86
CA ASP A 1096 -6.09 -21.03 -27.47
C ASP A 1096 -5.03 -21.44 -26.44
N ARG A 1097 -4.71 -22.73 -26.42
CA ARG A 1097 -3.68 -23.32 -25.54
C ARG A 1097 -2.25 -23.02 -25.97
N THR A 1098 -2.04 -22.19 -26.99
CA THR A 1098 -0.69 -21.73 -27.40
C THR A 1098 -0.33 -20.38 -26.78
N SER A 1099 -1.32 -19.53 -26.46
CA SER A 1099 -1.09 -18.23 -25.83
C SER A 1099 -0.52 -18.34 -24.40
N LEU A 1100 0.43 -17.47 -24.05
CA LEU A 1100 0.86 -17.26 -22.66
C LEU A 1100 -0.05 -16.25 -21.93
N THR A 1101 -0.74 -15.39 -22.67
CA THR A 1101 -1.66 -14.38 -22.13
C THR A 1101 -3.07 -14.95 -22.03
N GLY A 1102 -3.74 -14.70 -20.90
CA GLY A 1102 -5.17 -14.90 -20.76
C GLY A 1102 -5.93 -13.58 -20.81
N TYR A 1103 -7.26 -13.63 -21.01
CA TYR A 1103 -8.11 -12.43 -20.99
C TYR A 1103 -9.36 -12.70 -20.16
N PRO A 1104 -9.66 -11.87 -19.14
CA PRO A 1104 -10.97 -11.89 -18.47
C PRO A 1104 -12.06 -11.43 -19.45
N THR A 1105 -13.31 -11.81 -19.18
CA THR A 1105 -14.47 -11.21 -19.86
C THR A 1105 -14.65 -9.75 -19.46
N LEU A 1106 -15.45 -9.00 -20.22
CA LEU A 1106 -15.71 -7.60 -19.92
C LEU A 1106 -16.53 -7.45 -18.62
N LEU A 1107 -17.45 -8.38 -18.35
CA LEU A 1107 -18.13 -8.51 -17.06
C LEU A 1107 -17.13 -8.75 -15.91
N ALA A 1108 -16.13 -9.61 -16.07
CA ALA A 1108 -15.13 -9.85 -15.03
C ALA A 1108 -14.33 -8.57 -14.71
N HIS A 1109 -13.93 -7.80 -15.73
CA HIS A 1109 -13.31 -6.48 -15.53
C HIS A 1109 -14.23 -5.53 -14.78
N HIS A 1110 -15.50 -5.38 -15.19
CA HIS A 1110 -16.46 -4.51 -14.51
C HIS A 1110 -16.74 -4.92 -13.07
N LEU A 1111 -16.96 -6.22 -12.81
CA LEU A 1111 -17.19 -6.72 -11.45
C LEU A 1111 -15.96 -6.51 -10.56
N SER A 1112 -14.75 -6.56 -11.12
CA SER A 1112 -13.49 -6.24 -10.42
C SER A 1112 -13.39 -4.75 -10.10
N ILE A 1113 -13.65 -3.87 -11.07
CA ILE A 1113 -13.74 -2.40 -10.85
C ILE A 1113 -14.75 -2.08 -9.73
N GLU A 1114 -15.93 -2.69 -9.74
CA GLU A 1114 -16.93 -2.48 -8.69
C GLU A 1114 -16.48 -2.92 -7.29
N LEU A 1115 -15.62 -3.96 -7.20
CA LEU A 1115 -15.10 -4.54 -5.97
C LEU A 1115 -13.91 -3.74 -5.40
N LEU A 1116 -13.06 -3.20 -6.28
CA LEU A 1116 -11.91 -2.36 -5.94
C LEU A 1116 -12.33 -0.92 -5.67
N TYR A 1117 -13.32 -0.40 -6.41
CA TYR A 1117 -13.83 0.97 -6.35
C TYR A 1117 -15.33 0.99 -6.00
N PRO A 1118 -15.69 0.76 -4.71
CA PRO A 1118 -17.05 0.90 -4.24
C PRO A 1118 -17.57 2.34 -4.30
N ILE A 1119 -18.89 2.46 -4.36
CA ILE A 1119 -19.64 3.72 -4.21
C ILE A 1119 -19.47 4.34 -2.81
N HIS A 1120 -19.50 5.67 -2.73
CA HIS A 1120 -19.38 6.41 -1.47
C HIS A 1120 -20.72 7.05 -1.09
N LEU A 1121 -21.16 6.87 0.17
CA LEU A 1121 -22.38 7.49 0.71
C LEU A 1121 -22.00 8.61 1.69
N PHE A 1122 -22.63 9.76 1.52
CA PHE A 1122 -22.60 10.90 2.43
C PHE A 1122 -23.95 11.06 3.12
N HIS A 1123 -23.95 11.34 4.42
CA HIS A 1123 -25.10 11.85 5.16
C HIS A 1123 -25.10 13.38 5.09
N SER A 1124 -26.25 13.97 4.79
CA SER A 1124 -26.40 15.44 4.85
C SER A 1124 -26.63 15.89 6.28
N LEU A 1125 -25.89 16.89 6.72
CA LEU A 1125 -26.11 17.60 7.98
C LEU A 1125 -27.14 18.73 7.83
N ASN A 1126 -27.50 19.09 6.60
CA ASN A 1126 -28.52 20.09 6.31
C ASN A 1126 -29.74 19.46 5.61
N SER A 1127 -30.89 19.55 6.25
CA SER A 1127 -32.19 19.01 5.83
C SER A 1127 -33.06 20.00 5.04
N LYS A 1128 -32.59 21.24 4.83
CA LYS A 1128 -33.38 22.33 4.23
C LYS A 1128 -33.00 22.65 2.80
N ILE A 1129 -31.82 22.26 2.35
CA ILE A 1129 -31.30 22.52 1.01
C ILE A 1129 -31.26 21.19 0.25
N VAL A 1130 -32.22 21.01 -0.66
CA VAL A 1130 -32.30 19.84 -1.56
C VAL A 1130 -31.73 20.24 -2.91
N LEU A 1131 -30.70 19.53 -3.35
CA LEU A 1131 -30.13 19.65 -4.69
C LEU A 1131 -30.01 18.24 -5.26
N ASN A 1132 -30.56 18.04 -6.45
CA ASN A 1132 -30.97 16.70 -6.90
C ASN A 1132 -29.78 15.78 -7.28
N GLU A 1133 -28.88 16.29 -8.11
CA GLU A 1133 -27.78 15.51 -8.68
C GLU A 1133 -26.67 16.44 -9.20
N PHE A 1134 -25.45 15.91 -9.29
CA PHE A 1134 -24.30 16.56 -9.92
C PHE A 1134 -23.53 15.55 -10.77
N ASN A 1135 -23.38 15.81 -12.06
CA ASN A 1135 -22.57 15.00 -12.97
C ASN A 1135 -21.19 15.64 -13.10
N LEU A 1136 -20.12 14.88 -12.83
CA LEU A 1136 -18.74 15.40 -12.88
C LEU A 1136 -18.26 15.66 -14.31
N PHE A 1137 -18.84 14.97 -15.30
CA PHE A 1137 -18.58 15.14 -16.72
C PHE A 1137 -19.86 15.50 -17.47
N LEU A 1138 -19.73 16.14 -18.63
CA LEU A 1138 -20.87 16.64 -19.41
C LEU A 1138 -21.80 15.55 -19.95
N LYS A 1139 -21.24 14.43 -20.40
CA LYS A 1139 -22.01 13.31 -20.98
C LYS A 1139 -21.64 12.00 -20.30
N PRO A 1140 -22.09 11.75 -19.05
CA PRO A 1140 -21.65 10.60 -18.25
C PRO A 1140 -22.02 9.26 -18.91
N LEU A 1141 -23.11 9.19 -19.68
CA LEU A 1141 -23.59 8.01 -20.40
C LEU A 1141 -22.70 7.55 -21.58
N LEU A 1142 -21.66 8.31 -21.96
CA LEU A 1142 -20.83 8.02 -23.15
C LEU A 1142 -19.43 7.45 -22.85
N PHE A 1143 -19.20 6.92 -21.65
CA PHE A 1143 -17.98 6.16 -21.36
C PHE A 1143 -18.05 4.77 -22.03
N PRO A 1144 -17.06 4.37 -22.85
CA PRO A 1144 -17.02 3.03 -23.40
C PRO A 1144 -16.89 1.98 -22.31
N SER A 1145 -17.55 0.84 -22.48
CA SER A 1145 -17.50 -0.29 -21.55
C SER A 1145 -16.08 -0.89 -21.45
N ASP A 1146 -15.28 -0.85 -22.52
CA ASP A 1146 -13.90 -1.34 -22.50
C ASP A 1146 -12.86 -0.32 -22.01
N TYR A 1147 -13.27 0.87 -21.55
CA TYR A 1147 -12.38 1.91 -21.01
C TYR A 1147 -12.47 2.01 -19.48
N HIS A 1148 -11.38 2.47 -18.87
CA HIS A 1148 -11.29 2.78 -17.45
C HIS A 1148 -10.41 4.01 -17.17
N LEU A 1149 -10.97 4.99 -16.47
CA LEU A 1149 -10.24 6.12 -15.90
C LEU A 1149 -9.41 5.62 -14.70
N VAL A 1150 -8.13 5.38 -14.93
CA VAL A 1150 -7.19 4.97 -13.88
C VAL A 1150 -7.10 6.06 -12.81
N ASN A 1151 -6.94 7.32 -13.23
CA ASN A 1151 -7.02 8.48 -12.34
C ASN A 1151 -7.31 9.78 -13.13
N LEU A 1152 -7.88 10.77 -12.44
CA LEU A 1152 -7.91 12.17 -12.85
C LEU A 1152 -7.32 12.97 -11.67
N ARG A 1153 -6.04 13.35 -11.74
CA ARG A 1153 -5.31 13.96 -10.61
C ARG A 1153 -4.75 15.35 -10.91
N THR A 1154 -5.04 16.34 -10.07
CA THR A 1154 -4.43 17.68 -10.16
C THR A 1154 -2.93 17.62 -9.87
N LEU A 1155 -2.14 18.34 -10.68
CA LEU A 1155 -0.68 18.41 -10.54
C LEU A 1155 -0.29 19.57 -9.62
N ASN A 1156 0.85 19.43 -8.94
CA ASN A 1156 1.39 20.52 -8.12
C ASN A 1156 1.85 21.69 -9.00
N ASN A 1157 1.80 22.92 -8.48
CA ASN A 1157 2.34 24.09 -9.16
C ASN A 1157 3.84 24.25 -8.88
N ASN A 1158 4.57 24.88 -9.79
CA ASN A 1158 6.04 25.03 -9.70
C ASN A 1158 6.48 26.31 -8.93
N ASP A 1159 5.56 26.97 -8.24
CA ASP A 1159 5.82 28.20 -7.50
C ASP A 1159 6.45 27.91 -6.12
N ASP A 1160 7.07 28.92 -5.48
CA ASP A 1160 7.70 28.82 -4.15
C ASP A 1160 6.78 28.37 -3.01
N LYS A 1161 5.45 28.30 -3.23
CA LYS A 1161 4.50 27.67 -2.30
C LYS A 1161 4.61 26.15 -2.40
N LYS A 1162 5.29 25.56 -1.42
CA LYS A 1162 5.64 24.13 -1.32
C LYS A 1162 4.60 23.13 -1.87
N TYR A 1163 3.31 23.35 -1.61
CA TYR A 1163 2.21 22.59 -2.19
C TYR A 1163 1.08 23.54 -2.62
N SER A 1164 0.72 23.57 -3.90
CA SER A 1164 -0.41 24.36 -4.42
C SER A 1164 -1.02 23.69 -5.65
N ALA A 1165 -2.36 23.74 -5.74
CA ALA A 1165 -3.08 23.14 -6.86
C ALA A 1165 -2.85 23.96 -8.15
N SER A 1166 -2.24 23.33 -9.17
CA SER A 1166 -2.01 23.95 -10.48
C SER A 1166 -3.22 23.82 -11.41
N LYS A 1167 -3.24 24.59 -12.50
CA LYS A 1167 -4.22 24.46 -13.59
C LYS A 1167 -4.07 23.17 -14.41
N ASN A 1168 -3.00 22.38 -14.19
CA ASN A 1168 -2.75 21.16 -14.93
C ASN A 1168 -3.33 19.95 -14.18
N VAL A 1169 -3.98 19.06 -14.92
CA VAL A 1169 -4.55 17.81 -14.42
C VAL A 1169 -4.10 16.66 -15.33
N ALA A 1170 -3.72 15.54 -14.73
CA ALA A 1170 -3.44 14.31 -15.45
C ALA A 1170 -4.72 13.48 -15.61
N LEU A 1171 -5.10 13.23 -16.86
CA LEU A 1171 -6.13 12.27 -17.25
C LEU A 1171 -5.42 10.97 -17.66
N ILE A 1172 -5.60 9.90 -16.89
CA ILE A 1172 -4.97 8.59 -17.13
C ILE A 1172 -6.05 7.59 -17.51
N LEU A 1173 -6.03 7.11 -18.75
CA LEU A 1173 -7.02 6.17 -19.29
C LEU A 1173 -6.36 4.83 -19.64
N ARG A 1174 -7.01 3.73 -19.24
CA ARG A 1174 -6.70 2.37 -19.68
C ARG A 1174 -7.81 1.87 -20.59
N ARG A 1175 -7.47 1.01 -21.54
CA ARG A 1175 -8.44 0.20 -22.29
C ARG A 1175 -8.18 -1.28 -22.08
N PHE A 1176 -9.21 -2.02 -21.68
CA PHE A 1176 -9.09 -3.46 -21.41
C PHE A 1176 -8.90 -4.26 -22.69
N ALA A 1177 -8.02 -5.27 -22.64
CA ALA A 1177 -8.18 -6.45 -23.47
C ALA A 1177 -9.10 -7.43 -22.72
N TYR A 1178 -10.05 -8.00 -23.44
CA TYR A 1178 -11.08 -8.86 -22.87
C TYR A 1178 -11.37 -10.03 -23.81
N ASP A 1179 -11.82 -11.14 -23.23
CA ASP A 1179 -12.35 -12.28 -23.96
C ASP A 1179 -13.79 -12.01 -24.38
N CYS A 1180 -14.12 -12.42 -25.61
CA CYS A 1180 -15.39 -12.18 -26.28
C CYS A 1180 -16.29 -13.42 -26.32
N ASP A 1181 -15.98 -14.43 -25.51
CA ASP A 1181 -16.84 -15.60 -25.22
C ASP A 1181 -18.16 -15.27 -24.48
N GLU A 1182 -18.45 -13.98 -24.26
CA GLU A 1182 -19.59 -13.51 -23.47
C GLU A 1182 -20.96 -13.73 -24.15
N TYR A 1183 -21.86 -14.40 -23.43
CA TYR A 1183 -23.30 -14.37 -23.69
C TYR A 1183 -24.02 -13.56 -22.61
N TYR A 1184 -24.04 -12.22 -22.75
CA TYR A 1184 -24.75 -11.32 -21.83
C TYR A 1184 -25.88 -10.52 -22.48
N ASP A 1185 -26.97 -10.40 -21.72
CA ASP A 1185 -28.25 -9.79 -22.10
C ASP A 1185 -28.24 -8.25 -21.97
N ARG A 1186 -27.11 -7.62 -22.31
CA ARG A 1186 -26.88 -6.17 -22.23
C ARG A 1186 -26.05 -5.69 -23.42
N SER A 1187 -26.51 -4.62 -24.07
CA SER A 1187 -25.72 -3.90 -25.06
C SER A 1187 -24.62 -3.07 -24.37
N PHE A 1188 -23.37 -3.50 -24.47
CA PHE A 1188 -22.21 -2.69 -24.12
C PHE A 1188 -22.05 -1.51 -25.10
N HIS A 1189 -21.54 -0.38 -24.61
CA HIS A 1189 -21.32 0.82 -25.42
C HIS A 1189 -19.83 0.94 -25.78
N PHE A 1190 -19.51 1.14 -27.07
CA PHE A 1190 -18.14 1.10 -27.58
C PHE A 1190 -17.76 2.32 -28.44
N GLU A 1191 -18.58 3.38 -28.46
CA GLU A 1191 -18.26 4.57 -29.27
C GLU A 1191 -17.11 5.37 -28.65
N LYS A 1192 -16.06 5.65 -29.43
CA LYS A 1192 -14.90 6.40 -28.94
C LYS A 1192 -15.30 7.82 -28.53
N PRO A 1193 -15.08 8.24 -27.27
CA PRO A 1193 -15.47 9.56 -26.83
C PRO A 1193 -14.48 10.62 -27.32
N ILE A 1194 -14.91 11.88 -27.28
CA ILE A 1194 -14.12 13.08 -27.61
C ILE A 1194 -13.84 13.81 -26.30
N PHE A 1195 -12.75 14.58 -26.17
CA PHE A 1195 -12.47 15.33 -24.93
C PHE A 1195 -13.62 16.28 -24.53
N GLU A 1196 -14.34 16.83 -25.51
CA GLU A 1196 -15.58 17.63 -25.34
C GLU A 1196 -16.74 16.88 -24.64
N HIS A 1197 -16.68 15.56 -24.52
CA HIS A 1197 -17.67 14.78 -23.75
C HIS A 1197 -17.36 14.77 -22.24
N PHE A 1198 -16.13 15.08 -21.86
CA PHE A 1198 -15.67 15.13 -20.48
C PHE A 1198 -15.87 16.55 -19.91
N PHE A 1199 -15.26 17.56 -20.54
CA PHE A 1199 -15.19 18.94 -20.05
C PHE A 1199 -15.78 19.92 -21.08
N GLN A 1200 -16.23 21.11 -20.64
CA GLN A 1200 -16.72 22.13 -21.58
C GLN A 1200 -15.57 22.73 -22.39
N VAL A 1201 -15.83 23.01 -23.67
CA VAL A 1201 -14.82 23.54 -24.60
C VAL A 1201 -14.15 24.82 -24.06
N ASN A 1202 -14.93 25.68 -23.40
CA ASN A 1202 -14.45 26.95 -22.86
C ASN A 1202 -13.59 26.81 -21.59
N GLN A 1203 -13.42 25.59 -21.05
CA GLN A 1203 -12.67 25.33 -19.81
C GLN A 1203 -11.21 24.94 -20.07
N ILE A 1204 -10.87 24.42 -21.26
CA ILE A 1204 -9.56 23.83 -21.56
C ILE A 1204 -8.70 24.81 -22.36
N GLU A 1205 -7.49 25.07 -21.88
CA GLU A 1205 -6.45 25.86 -22.56
C GLU A 1205 -5.65 24.99 -23.53
N SER A 1206 -5.26 23.78 -23.11
CA SER A 1206 -4.50 22.84 -23.96
C SER A 1206 -4.57 21.38 -23.48
N ILE A 1207 -4.32 20.45 -24.41
CA ILE A 1207 -4.26 19.01 -24.18
C ILE A 1207 -2.96 18.47 -24.78
N GLU A 1208 -2.18 17.77 -23.96
CA GLU A 1208 -0.91 17.17 -24.35
C GLU A 1208 -0.91 15.69 -23.97
N GLN A 1209 -0.71 14.78 -24.94
CA GLN A 1209 -0.40 13.39 -24.60
C GLN A 1209 1.03 13.33 -24.08
N THR A 1210 1.26 12.54 -23.03
CA THR A 1210 2.55 12.46 -22.34
C THR A 1210 3.02 11.01 -22.17
N SER A 1211 4.27 10.83 -21.73
CA SER A 1211 4.73 9.62 -21.03
C SER A 1211 3.79 9.28 -19.87
N LEU A 1212 3.68 8.01 -19.46
CA LEU A 1212 2.78 7.57 -18.38
C LEU A 1212 2.95 8.37 -17.09
N SER A 1213 4.19 8.71 -16.73
CA SER A 1213 4.55 9.53 -15.57
C SER A 1213 4.63 11.04 -15.84
N LEU A 1214 3.96 11.54 -16.88
CA LEU A 1214 3.77 12.97 -17.24
C LEU A 1214 4.99 13.80 -17.66
N ARG A 1215 6.22 13.27 -17.48
CA ARG A 1215 7.48 13.99 -17.69
C ARG A 1215 7.72 14.51 -19.12
N HIS A 1216 7.34 13.73 -20.14
CA HIS A 1216 7.68 14.02 -21.53
C HIS A 1216 6.42 14.16 -22.38
N ILE A 1217 6.29 15.28 -23.10
CA ILE A 1217 5.21 15.52 -24.05
C ILE A 1217 5.47 14.70 -25.31
N LYS A 1218 4.52 13.83 -25.67
CA LYS A 1218 4.54 12.99 -26.88
C LYS A 1218 3.96 13.73 -28.08
N GLN A 1219 2.79 14.38 -27.89
CA GLN A 1219 2.11 15.16 -28.92
C GLN A 1219 1.10 16.14 -28.30
N LYS A 1220 0.84 17.26 -28.97
CA LYS A 1220 -0.25 18.20 -28.63
C LYS A 1220 -1.51 17.83 -29.40
N LEU A 1221 -2.68 17.98 -28.79
CA LEU A 1221 -3.97 17.55 -29.34
C LEU A 1221 -4.99 18.69 -29.36
N ASN A 1222 -5.84 18.70 -30.38
CA ASN A 1222 -7.02 19.56 -30.45
C ASN A 1222 -8.13 19.02 -29.55
N ILE A 1223 -8.98 19.89 -29.01
CA ILE A 1223 -10.09 19.48 -28.13
C ILE A 1223 -11.14 18.58 -28.80
N THR A 1224 -11.32 18.75 -30.12
CA THR A 1224 -12.16 17.89 -30.98
C THR A 1224 -11.55 16.52 -31.29
N SER A 1225 -10.35 16.20 -30.79
CA SER A 1225 -9.71 14.91 -31.01
C SER A 1225 -10.45 13.78 -30.31
N LYS A 1226 -10.64 12.65 -31.00
CA LYS A 1226 -11.16 11.41 -30.40
C LYS A 1226 -10.12 10.79 -29.46
N LEU A 1227 -10.54 10.35 -28.29
CA LEU A 1227 -9.71 9.61 -27.35
C LEU A 1227 -9.44 8.20 -27.86
N ASN A 1228 -8.21 7.98 -28.31
CA ASN A 1228 -7.78 6.74 -28.94
C ASN A 1228 -6.78 5.99 -28.05
N VAL A 1229 -7.29 5.13 -27.17
CA VAL A 1229 -6.48 4.21 -26.37
C VAL A 1229 -6.48 2.84 -27.08
N PRO A 1230 -5.31 2.25 -27.41
CA PRO A 1230 -5.25 0.90 -27.95
C PRO A 1230 -5.62 -0.15 -26.89
N PHE A 1231 -6.04 -1.35 -27.33
CA PHE A 1231 -6.35 -2.46 -26.41
C PHE A 1231 -5.13 -2.83 -25.55
N ALA A 1232 -5.38 -3.15 -24.27
CA ALA A 1232 -4.38 -3.45 -23.24
C ALA A 1232 -3.40 -2.30 -22.89
N GLU A 1233 -3.61 -1.09 -23.39
CA GLU A 1233 -2.73 0.05 -23.11
C GLU A 1233 -3.28 1.00 -22.04
N ILE A 1234 -2.35 1.75 -21.42
CA ILE A 1234 -2.61 2.96 -20.65
C ILE A 1234 -2.08 4.16 -21.46
N ILE A 1235 -2.81 5.26 -21.49
CA ILE A 1235 -2.34 6.56 -22.01
C ILE A 1235 -2.61 7.65 -20.98
N THR A 1236 -1.61 8.50 -20.78
CA THR A 1236 -1.70 9.69 -19.93
C THR A 1236 -1.75 10.97 -20.77
N TYR A 1237 -2.69 11.84 -20.45
CA TYR A 1237 -2.80 13.19 -21.00
C TYR A 1237 -2.64 14.23 -19.89
N LYS A 1238 -1.87 15.29 -20.15
CA LYS A 1238 -1.80 16.51 -19.35
C LYS A 1238 -2.80 17.50 -19.96
N ILE A 1239 -3.86 17.80 -19.21
CA ILE A 1239 -4.90 18.77 -19.58
C ILE A 1239 -4.65 20.02 -18.75
N ARG A 1240 -4.68 21.18 -19.40
CA ARG A 1240 -4.55 22.49 -18.73
C ARG A 1240 -5.88 23.23 -18.83
N PHE A 1241 -6.43 23.63 -17.69
CA PHE A 1241 -7.63 24.46 -17.63
C PHE A 1241 -7.29 25.95 -17.74
N ASN A 1242 -8.28 26.76 -18.17
CA ASN A 1242 -8.15 28.20 -18.42
C ASN A 1242 -7.93 29.06 -17.17
#